data_AF-A0A2K6AXY3-F1
#
_entry.id   AF-A0A2K6AXY3-F1
#
_cell.length_a   1.000
_cell.length_b   1.000
_cell.length_c   1.000
_cell.angle_alpha   90.00
_cell.angle_beta   90.00
_cell.angle_gamma   90.00
#
_symmetry.space_group_name_H-M   'P 1'
#
loop_
_entity.id
_entity.type
_entity.pdbx_description
1 polymer ?
#
loop_
_entity_poly.entity_id
_entity_poly.type
_entity_poly.pdbx_seq_one_letter_code
_entity_poly.pdbx_strand_id
1 'polypeptide(L)'
;CCSESGDERKNLEEKSDINVTVLIGSKQVSEGTDNGDLPSYVSAFIEKEVGNDLKSLKKLDKLIEQRTVSKMQLEEQKNQKRFLNHVLEQETHLFSPITVIQIEERVGTSSCYLKWSTKKKLLYFVYSDNIQQYLMTNNVPEAASTLVSMAELDIKLQESSCTHLLGFMRATVKFWHKILKDKLTSDFEEILAQLHWPFIAPPQSQTVGLSRPASAPEMYSYLETLFCQLLKLQTSYLCCKWYLAQIQPILDKVGSLVMQGLKFSRGLMMLVLRKLATDIPCLLYDDNLFCHLVDEVLLFERELHSVHGYPAHFASCMHILSEETCFQRWLTVRENVIALQKMDSMISTDVDEMKVPDCAELFMTLLLLLTGYKNLPTASRKLQFLELQKDLVDDFRIRLTQVMKEETRASLGFRYCAILNAVNYISTVLADWADNVFFLQLQQAALEVFAENNTLSKLQLGQLASMESSVFDDMINLLERLKHDMLTRQVDHVFREVKDAAKLYKKERWLSLPSQSEQAVMSLSSSACPLLLTLRDHLLQLEQQLCFSLFKIFWQMLVEKLDVYIYQEIILANHFNEGGAAQLQFDMTRNLFPLFSHYCKRPENYFKHRYCLNLNVGSALLLKDVLQSTSGKLPATAALNEVGIYKLAQQDVEILLNLRQLA
;
A
#
# COMPACT_ATOMS: atom_id res chain seq x y z
N CYS A 1 50.94 -4.71 2.07
CA CYS A 1 51.61 -5.29 0.91
C CYS A 1 50.53 -5.57 -0.13
N CYS A 2 50.21 -4.62 -1.03
CA CYS A 2 50.97 -4.26 -2.25
C CYS A 2 51.18 -5.53 -3.11
N SER A 3 50.92 -5.58 -4.41
CA SER A 3 50.84 -4.56 -5.47
C SER A 3 50.52 -5.34 -6.77
N GLU A 4 49.61 -4.90 -7.65
CA GLU A 4 49.80 -4.01 -8.82
C GLU A 4 49.64 -4.73 -10.17
N SER A 5 49.09 -3.94 -11.07
CA SER A 5 48.82 -4.02 -12.51
C SER A 5 50.05 -4.16 -13.43
N GLY A 6 49.79 -4.55 -14.69
CA GLY A 6 50.63 -4.30 -15.88
C GLY A 6 50.57 -5.48 -16.86
N ASP A 7 49.76 -5.45 -17.93
CA ASP A 7 49.96 -4.84 -19.26
C ASP A 7 50.85 -5.67 -20.23
N GLU A 8 50.52 -5.52 -21.52
CA GLU A 8 51.29 -5.84 -22.74
C GLU A 8 51.05 -7.13 -23.56
N ARG A 9 50.55 -6.83 -24.77
CA ARG A 9 50.66 -7.52 -26.07
C ARG A 9 52.06 -8.09 -26.40
N LYS A 10 52.05 -9.18 -27.18
CA LYS A 10 52.93 -9.54 -28.34
C LYS A 10 52.40 -10.87 -28.89
N ASN A 11 51.79 -11.01 -30.09
CA ASN A 11 52.33 -10.87 -31.45
C ASN A 11 53.83 -11.19 -31.58
N LEU A 12 54.13 -12.32 -32.23
CA LEU A 12 54.99 -12.46 -33.42
C LEU A 12 55.05 -13.97 -33.76
N GLU A 13 54.62 -14.39 -34.96
CA GLU A 13 55.44 -14.51 -36.19
C GLU A 13 56.00 -15.94 -36.26
N GLU A 14 55.64 -16.76 -37.24
CA GLU A 14 56.34 -16.95 -38.52
C GLU A 14 55.77 -18.28 -39.08
N LYS A 15 55.66 -18.56 -40.37
CA LYS A 15 56.09 -17.87 -41.58
C LYS A 15 55.51 -18.64 -42.78
N SER A 16 55.42 -17.89 -43.90
CA SER A 16 55.85 -18.29 -45.24
C SER A 16 55.05 -19.38 -45.95
N ASP A 17 54.71 -19.34 -47.23
CA ASP A 17 55.03 -18.48 -48.39
C ASP A 17 54.50 -19.32 -49.62
N ILE A 18 54.24 -18.90 -50.85
CA ILE A 18 54.56 -17.70 -51.61
C ILE A 18 53.77 -17.75 -52.93
N ASN A 19 53.40 -16.54 -53.37
CA ASN A 19 53.30 -15.97 -54.72
C ASN A 19 52.52 -16.60 -55.88
N VAL A 20 51.53 -15.79 -56.25
CA VAL A 20 51.30 -15.24 -57.61
C VAL A 20 52.44 -14.31 -58.05
N THR A 21 52.80 -14.31 -59.34
CA THR A 21 53.50 -13.20 -60.03
C THR A 21 52.99 -13.19 -61.49
N VAL A 22 52.09 -12.28 -61.88
CA VAL A 22 52.32 -10.97 -62.53
C VAL A 22 53.20 -11.04 -63.79
N LEU A 23 52.68 -10.55 -64.94
CA LEU A 23 53.23 -9.44 -65.73
C LEU A 23 52.41 -9.26 -67.04
N ILE A 24 51.69 -8.13 -67.19
CA ILE A 24 52.03 -6.92 -68.01
C ILE A 24 51.60 -7.01 -69.48
N GLY A 25 50.74 -6.06 -69.89
CA GLY A 25 51.13 -5.11 -70.95
C GLY A 25 50.28 -5.02 -72.22
N SER A 26 49.57 -3.88 -72.34
CA SER A 26 49.23 -3.15 -73.59
C SER A 26 48.25 -3.83 -74.56
N LYS A 27 47.42 -3.17 -75.37
CA LYS A 27 47.40 -1.81 -75.90
C LYS A 27 46.01 -1.52 -76.50
N GLN A 28 45.78 -0.24 -76.80
CA GLN A 28 44.58 0.39 -77.36
C GLN A 28 44.03 -0.20 -78.67
N VAL A 29 42.70 -0.12 -78.79
CA VAL A 29 41.86 0.41 -79.90
C VAL A 29 42.30 0.18 -81.35
N SER A 30 41.42 -0.47 -82.13
CA SER A 30 40.98 0.04 -83.45
C SER A 30 39.74 -0.71 -83.96
N GLU A 31 38.73 0.07 -84.34
CA GLU A 31 37.53 -0.31 -85.11
C GLU A 31 37.88 -0.83 -86.52
N GLY A 32 36.97 -1.62 -87.09
CA GLY A 32 36.97 -2.05 -88.51
C GLY A 32 36.04 -3.24 -88.71
N THR A 33 34.73 -3.03 -88.89
CA THR A 33 33.99 -3.09 -90.18
C THR A 33 33.96 -4.47 -90.85
N ASP A 34 32.72 -4.89 -91.12
CA ASP A 34 32.24 -5.66 -92.28
C ASP A 34 32.29 -7.20 -92.31
N ASN A 35 31.09 -7.72 -92.61
CA ASN A 35 30.75 -8.89 -93.41
C ASN A 35 31.07 -10.32 -92.95
N GLY A 36 29.99 -11.11 -92.93
CA GLY A 36 29.89 -12.44 -93.56
C GLY A 36 31.00 -13.44 -93.31
N ASP A 37 30.77 -14.37 -92.38
CA ASP A 37 30.43 -15.74 -92.78
C ASP A 37 30.23 -16.63 -91.54
N LEU A 38 29.14 -17.38 -91.56
CA LEU A 38 28.87 -18.45 -90.62
C LEU A 38 29.94 -19.54 -90.82
N PRO A 39 30.70 -19.99 -89.80
CA PRO A 39 31.70 -21.02 -90.00
C PRO A 39 31.06 -22.30 -90.53
N SER A 40 31.49 -22.73 -91.73
CA SER A 40 30.99 -23.88 -92.50
C SER A 40 31.05 -25.23 -91.77
N TYR A 41 31.57 -25.27 -90.54
CA TYR A 41 31.53 -26.41 -89.63
C TYR A 41 30.15 -26.59 -88.95
N VAL A 42 29.36 -25.51 -88.79
CA VAL A 42 28.05 -25.54 -88.13
C VAL A 42 26.96 -26.05 -89.08
N SER A 43 26.98 -25.67 -90.35
CA SER A 43 26.02 -26.16 -91.35
C SER A 43 26.19 -27.65 -91.66
N ALA A 44 27.43 -28.15 -91.69
CA ALA A 44 27.71 -29.58 -91.93
C ALA A 44 27.29 -30.49 -90.76
N PHE A 45 27.18 -29.94 -89.54
CA PHE A 45 26.69 -30.66 -88.37
C PHE A 45 25.15 -30.70 -88.34
N ILE A 46 24.48 -29.65 -88.82
CA ILE A 46 23.01 -29.54 -88.84
C ILE A 46 22.38 -30.43 -89.92
N GLU A 47 23.01 -30.58 -91.10
CA GLU A 47 22.50 -31.48 -92.15
C GLU A 47 22.63 -32.98 -91.83
N LYS A 48 23.52 -33.35 -90.90
CA LYS A 48 23.80 -34.76 -90.58
C LYS A 48 22.96 -35.33 -89.43
N GLU A 49 22.52 -34.49 -88.48
CA GLU A 49 21.82 -34.92 -87.25
C GLU A 49 20.30 -34.61 -87.23
N VAL A 50 19.80 -33.76 -88.15
CA VAL A 50 18.37 -33.36 -88.15
C VAL A 50 17.67 -33.87 -89.41
N GLY A 51 17.44 -35.18 -89.46
CA GLY A 51 16.54 -35.77 -90.44
C GLY A 51 15.08 -35.33 -90.21
N ASN A 52 14.52 -34.58 -91.16
CA ASN A 52 13.09 -34.42 -91.49
C ASN A 52 12.01 -34.54 -90.39
N ASP A 53 12.21 -33.98 -89.19
CA ASP A 53 11.16 -33.90 -88.18
C ASP A 53 10.61 -32.47 -88.02
N LEU A 54 9.60 -32.14 -88.84
CA LEU A 54 8.89 -30.86 -88.88
C LEU A 54 8.30 -30.45 -87.50
N LYS A 55 8.12 -31.40 -86.57
CA LYS A 55 7.63 -31.14 -85.20
C LYS A 55 8.72 -30.58 -84.28
N SER A 56 9.97 -30.98 -84.48
CA SER A 56 11.10 -30.54 -83.67
C SER A 56 11.52 -29.10 -84.01
N LEU A 57 11.39 -28.69 -85.29
CA LEU A 57 11.59 -27.30 -85.73
C LEU A 57 10.57 -26.32 -85.14
N LYS A 58 9.28 -26.68 -85.08
CA LYS A 58 8.25 -25.84 -84.44
C LYS A 58 8.44 -25.68 -82.92
N LYS A 59 9.02 -26.70 -82.28
CA LYS A 59 9.34 -26.66 -80.85
C LYS A 59 10.56 -25.78 -80.58
N LEU A 60 11.54 -25.81 -81.49
CA LEU A 60 12.70 -24.93 -81.47
C LEU A 60 12.29 -23.46 -81.69
N ASP A 61 11.39 -23.18 -82.63
CA ASP A 61 10.83 -21.84 -82.85
C ASP A 61 10.15 -21.28 -81.59
N LYS A 62 9.29 -22.08 -80.96
CA LYS A 62 8.64 -21.69 -79.68
C LYS A 62 9.64 -21.44 -78.56
N LEU A 63 10.72 -22.22 -78.50
CA LEU A 63 11.76 -22.05 -77.49
C LEU A 63 12.65 -20.83 -77.77
N ILE A 64 12.90 -20.52 -79.05
CA ILE A 64 13.61 -19.31 -79.46
C ILE A 64 12.78 -18.09 -79.11
N GLU A 65 11.47 -18.13 -79.37
CA GLU A 65 10.52 -17.05 -79.05
C GLU A 65 10.37 -16.85 -77.53
N GLN A 66 10.31 -17.93 -76.74
CA GLN A 66 10.37 -17.83 -75.28
C GLN A 66 11.70 -17.27 -74.78
N ARG A 67 12.83 -17.68 -75.38
CA ARG A 67 14.15 -17.20 -74.99
C ARG A 67 14.38 -15.74 -75.36
N THR A 68 13.83 -15.25 -76.47
CA THR A 68 13.88 -13.83 -76.85
C THR A 68 12.99 -12.99 -75.92
N VAL A 69 11.82 -13.48 -75.54
CA VAL A 69 10.96 -12.80 -74.53
C VAL A 69 11.64 -12.75 -73.16
N SER A 70 12.19 -13.87 -72.66
CA SER A 70 12.93 -13.88 -71.39
C SER A 70 14.21 -13.05 -71.45
N LYS A 71 14.89 -12.98 -72.61
CA LYS A 71 16.06 -12.13 -72.80
C LYS A 71 15.68 -10.65 -72.78
N MET A 72 14.57 -10.26 -73.42
CA MET A 72 14.04 -8.89 -73.35
C MET A 72 13.65 -8.51 -71.91
N GLN A 73 12.97 -9.39 -71.17
CA GLN A 73 12.64 -9.16 -69.76
C GLN A 73 13.90 -9.03 -68.88
N LEU A 74 14.95 -9.79 -69.16
CA LEU A 74 16.22 -9.69 -68.44
C LEU A 74 17.01 -8.42 -68.81
N GLU A 75 16.97 -7.98 -70.06
CA GLU A 75 17.53 -6.70 -70.51
C GLU A 75 16.77 -5.51 -69.91
N GLU A 76 15.45 -5.61 -69.78
CA GLU A 76 14.62 -4.60 -69.13
C GLU A 76 14.91 -4.53 -67.62
N GLN A 77 15.01 -5.68 -66.92
CA GLN A 77 15.44 -5.71 -65.52
C GLN A 77 16.88 -5.19 -65.32
N LYS A 78 17.80 -5.50 -66.24
CA LYS A 78 19.17 -4.97 -66.20
C LYS A 78 19.21 -3.46 -66.45
N ASN A 79 18.38 -2.94 -67.34
CA ASN A 79 18.25 -1.51 -67.58
C ASN A 79 17.59 -0.80 -66.39
N GLN A 80 16.60 -1.42 -65.73
CA GLN A 80 15.99 -0.93 -64.50
C GLN A 80 17.00 -0.90 -63.34
N LYS A 81 17.85 -1.93 -63.21
CA LYS A 81 18.92 -2.01 -62.21
C LYS A 81 20.06 -1.02 -62.49
N ARG A 82 20.44 -0.82 -63.76
CA ARG A 82 21.41 0.22 -64.18
C ARG A 82 20.87 1.62 -63.94
N PHE A 83 19.59 1.85 -64.20
CA PHE A 83 18.92 3.10 -63.88
C PHE A 83 18.88 3.34 -62.36
N LEU A 84 18.59 2.30 -61.56
CA LEU A 84 18.65 2.38 -60.09
C LEU A 84 20.06 2.68 -59.57
N ASN A 85 21.09 2.01 -60.11
CA ASN A 85 22.48 2.26 -59.72
C ASN A 85 22.97 3.64 -60.15
N HIS A 86 22.55 4.13 -61.32
CA HIS A 86 22.88 5.49 -61.77
C HIS A 86 22.21 6.55 -60.87
N VAL A 87 21.00 6.28 -60.39
CA VAL A 87 20.29 7.13 -59.41
C VAL A 87 20.95 7.06 -58.02
N LEU A 88 21.44 5.88 -57.61
CA LEU A 88 22.19 5.69 -56.36
C LEU A 88 23.56 6.39 -56.37
N GLU A 89 24.30 6.31 -57.48
CA GLU A 89 25.62 6.94 -57.62
C GLU A 89 25.55 8.48 -57.78
N GLN A 90 24.45 9.01 -58.32
CA GLN A 90 24.20 10.47 -58.30
C GLN A 90 23.72 10.98 -56.92
N GLU A 91 23.18 10.12 -56.04
CA GLU A 91 22.64 10.51 -54.73
C GLU A 91 23.62 10.31 -53.55
N THR A 92 24.77 9.65 -53.69
CA THR A 92 25.75 9.48 -52.59
C THR A 92 26.53 10.75 -52.24
N HIS A 93 26.61 11.73 -53.14
CA HIS A 93 27.34 12.99 -52.87
C HIS A 93 26.48 14.11 -52.23
N LEU A 94 25.19 13.89 -51.94
CA LEU A 94 24.29 14.94 -51.43
C LEU A 94 23.67 14.69 -50.04
N PHE A 95 24.09 13.65 -49.31
CA PHE A 95 23.61 13.36 -47.95
C PHE A 95 24.66 13.70 -46.88
N SER A 96 24.86 15.00 -46.63
CA SER A 96 25.20 15.47 -45.29
C SER A 96 23.89 15.74 -44.55
N PRO A 97 23.73 15.40 -43.26
CA PRO A 97 22.52 15.68 -42.48
C PRO A 97 22.09 17.16 -42.46
N ILE A 98 22.97 18.06 -42.91
CA ILE A 98 22.76 19.52 -42.95
C ILE A 98 21.93 19.95 -44.17
N THR A 99 21.90 19.20 -45.29
CA THR A 99 21.13 19.59 -46.50
C THR A 99 19.64 19.26 -46.40
N VAL A 100 19.20 18.41 -45.47
CA VAL A 100 17.78 18.10 -45.28
C VAL A 100 17.02 19.30 -44.72
N ILE A 101 17.67 20.15 -43.90
CA ILE A 101 17.07 21.39 -43.37
C ILE A 101 16.94 22.45 -44.48
N GLN A 102 17.82 22.45 -45.48
CA GLN A 102 17.76 23.44 -46.59
C GLN A 102 16.69 23.13 -47.64
N ILE A 103 16.12 21.92 -47.65
CA ILE A 103 15.01 21.57 -48.58
C ILE A 103 13.66 22.02 -48.01
N GLU A 104 13.52 22.19 -46.70
CA GLU A 104 12.30 22.72 -46.07
C GLU A 104 12.01 24.18 -46.47
N GLU A 105 13.03 24.97 -46.80
CA GLU A 105 12.87 26.38 -47.22
C GLU A 105 12.53 26.57 -48.72
N ARG A 106 12.58 25.54 -49.56
CA ARG A 106 12.32 25.65 -51.03
C ARG A 106 11.06 24.95 -51.50
N VAL A 107 10.06 24.96 -50.64
CA VAL A 107 8.75 24.38 -50.87
C VAL A 107 7.85 25.42 -51.57
N GLY A 108 7.96 25.49 -52.90
CA GLY A 108 7.20 26.48 -53.70
C GLY A 108 6.53 25.93 -54.97
N THR A 109 6.56 24.63 -55.24
CA THR A 109 5.93 24.09 -56.47
C THR A 109 5.26 22.74 -56.21
N SER A 110 3.97 22.66 -56.54
CA SER A 110 3.13 21.46 -56.41
C SER A 110 3.68 20.22 -57.14
N SER A 111 4.55 20.41 -58.15
CA SER A 111 5.24 19.31 -58.87
C SER A 111 6.26 18.57 -58.01
N CYS A 112 7.03 19.28 -57.17
CA CYS A 112 8.02 18.67 -56.28
C CYS A 112 7.35 17.86 -55.17
N TYR A 113 6.22 18.37 -54.66
CA TYR A 113 5.38 17.66 -53.70
C TYR A 113 4.77 16.37 -54.24
N LEU A 114 4.23 16.39 -55.46
CA LEU A 114 3.70 15.20 -56.12
C LEU A 114 4.80 14.16 -56.37
N LYS A 115 5.99 14.59 -56.84
CA LYS A 115 7.13 13.70 -57.04
C LYS A 115 7.63 13.09 -55.72
N TRP A 116 7.69 13.89 -54.65
CA TRP A 116 8.08 13.45 -53.31
C TRP A 116 7.09 12.42 -52.73
N SER A 117 5.78 12.70 -52.81
CA SER A 117 4.72 11.78 -52.37
C SER A 117 4.73 10.47 -53.15
N THR A 118 4.92 10.53 -54.47
CA THR A 118 5.01 9.35 -55.33
C THR A 118 6.28 8.54 -55.09
N LYS A 119 7.44 9.18 -54.89
CA LYS A 119 8.72 8.49 -54.56
C LYS A 119 8.62 7.76 -53.21
N LYS A 120 7.98 8.37 -52.21
CA LYS A 120 7.75 7.74 -50.90
C LYS A 120 6.72 6.61 -50.96
N LYS A 121 5.64 6.75 -51.72
CA LYS A 121 4.68 5.65 -51.98
C LYS A 121 5.35 4.47 -52.69
N LEU A 122 6.17 4.73 -53.71
CA LEU A 122 6.96 3.71 -54.40
C LEU A 122 7.92 2.99 -53.46
N LEU A 123 8.61 3.73 -52.59
CA LEU A 123 9.51 3.15 -51.59
C LEU A 123 8.76 2.23 -50.61
N TYR A 124 7.57 2.61 -50.15
CA TYR A 124 6.71 1.76 -49.31
C TYR A 124 6.20 0.52 -50.06
N PHE A 125 5.91 0.65 -51.36
CA PHE A 125 5.54 -0.50 -52.19
C PHE A 125 6.71 -1.48 -52.34
N VAL A 126 7.94 -0.99 -52.54
CA VAL A 126 9.15 -1.81 -52.58
C VAL A 126 9.41 -2.49 -51.24
N TYR A 127 9.28 -1.77 -50.11
CA TYR A 127 9.39 -2.39 -48.79
C TYR A 127 8.33 -3.46 -48.54
N SER A 128 7.09 -3.20 -48.97
CA SER A 128 5.99 -4.16 -48.90
C SER A 128 6.25 -5.42 -49.74
N ASP A 129 6.76 -5.26 -50.96
CA ASP A 129 7.11 -6.38 -51.84
C ASP A 129 8.28 -7.19 -51.26
N ASN A 130 9.31 -6.51 -50.71
CA ASN A 130 10.41 -7.17 -50.03
C ASN A 130 9.92 -7.97 -48.80
N ILE A 131 9.04 -7.42 -47.96
CA ILE A 131 8.44 -8.15 -46.82
C ILE A 131 7.69 -9.39 -47.32
N GLN A 132 6.91 -9.26 -48.40
CA GLN A 132 6.19 -10.38 -48.99
C GLN A 132 7.15 -11.47 -49.52
N GLN A 133 8.21 -11.09 -50.24
CA GLN A 133 9.22 -12.03 -50.74
C GLN A 133 9.98 -12.74 -49.60
N TYR A 134 10.34 -12.01 -48.55
CA TYR A 134 10.97 -12.59 -47.35
C TYR A 134 10.03 -13.57 -46.63
N LEU A 135 8.74 -13.27 -46.56
CA LEU A 135 7.75 -14.21 -46.00
C LEU A 135 7.60 -15.49 -46.84
N MET A 136 7.64 -15.38 -48.17
CA MET A 136 7.56 -16.52 -49.10
C MET A 136 8.81 -17.42 -49.06
N THR A 137 9.97 -16.85 -48.74
CA THR A 137 11.26 -17.56 -48.59
C THR A 137 11.52 -18.01 -47.15
N ASN A 138 10.54 -17.84 -46.25
CA ASN A 138 10.62 -18.09 -44.81
C ASN A 138 11.74 -17.33 -44.07
N ASN A 139 12.20 -16.22 -44.63
CA ASN A 139 13.21 -15.36 -44.00
C ASN A 139 12.56 -14.28 -43.12
N VAL A 140 12.02 -14.71 -41.97
CA VAL A 140 11.30 -13.85 -41.03
C VAL A 140 12.16 -12.74 -40.38
N PRO A 141 13.45 -12.93 -40.02
CA PRO A 141 14.26 -11.85 -39.45
C PRO A 141 14.43 -10.65 -40.40
N GLU A 142 14.63 -10.90 -41.69
CA GLU A 142 14.83 -9.88 -42.71
C GLU A 142 13.52 -9.15 -43.02
N ALA A 143 12.38 -9.86 -42.99
CA ALA A 143 11.06 -9.26 -43.05
C ALA A 143 10.81 -8.32 -41.86
N ALA A 144 11.17 -8.72 -40.63
CA ALA A 144 11.05 -7.90 -39.44
C ALA A 144 11.94 -6.64 -39.51
N SER A 145 13.20 -6.78 -39.93
CA SER A 145 14.14 -5.65 -40.11
C SER A 145 13.65 -4.65 -41.16
N THR A 146 13.05 -5.14 -42.24
CA THR A 146 12.46 -4.31 -43.30
C THR A 146 11.27 -3.52 -42.77
N LEU A 147 10.43 -4.13 -41.93
CA LEU A 147 9.32 -3.45 -41.26
C LEU A 147 9.81 -2.37 -40.27
N VAL A 148 10.90 -2.60 -39.54
CA VAL A 148 11.50 -1.57 -38.65
C VAL A 148 11.92 -0.35 -39.46
N SER A 149 12.60 -0.57 -40.59
CA SER A 149 13.02 0.51 -41.50
C SER A 149 11.81 1.31 -42.04
N MET A 150 10.69 0.61 -42.31
CA MET A 150 9.43 1.22 -42.74
C MET A 150 8.74 2.03 -41.61
N ALA A 151 8.86 1.60 -40.36
CA ALA A 151 8.37 2.33 -39.20
C ALA A 151 9.23 3.58 -38.88
N GLU A 152 10.55 3.51 -39.03
CA GLU A 152 11.44 4.68 -38.89
C GLU A 152 11.13 5.77 -39.91
N LEU A 153 10.80 5.38 -41.14
CA LEU A 153 10.36 6.31 -42.16
C LEU A 153 9.01 6.95 -41.82
N ASP A 154 8.08 6.21 -41.23
CA ASP A 154 6.80 6.76 -40.75
C ASP A 154 7.03 7.81 -39.66
N ILE A 155 7.96 7.56 -38.73
CA ILE A 155 8.33 8.51 -37.65
C ILE A 155 8.92 9.79 -38.21
N LYS A 156 9.86 9.69 -39.15
CA LYS A 156 10.49 10.86 -39.80
C LYS A 156 9.50 11.71 -40.60
N LEU A 157 8.35 11.14 -40.97
CA LEU A 157 7.32 11.80 -41.76
C LEU A 157 6.18 12.39 -40.93
N GLN A 158 6.16 12.17 -39.60
CA GLN A 158 5.09 12.64 -38.70
C GLN A 158 4.88 14.17 -38.73
N GLU A 159 5.93 14.94 -39.02
CA GLU A 159 5.90 16.40 -39.08
C GLU A 159 5.40 16.92 -40.44
N SER A 160 5.11 16.02 -41.39
CA SER A 160 4.58 16.38 -42.71
C SER A 160 3.10 16.76 -42.68
N SER A 161 2.72 17.76 -43.48
CA SER A 161 1.34 18.21 -43.69
C SER A 161 0.46 17.22 -44.49
N CYS A 162 1.01 16.08 -44.95
CA CYS A 162 0.32 15.11 -45.83
C CYS A 162 -0.48 14.03 -45.07
N THR A 163 -1.66 14.37 -44.57
CA THR A 163 -2.50 13.47 -43.73
C THR A 163 -2.88 12.14 -44.40
N HIS A 164 -3.24 12.14 -45.68
CA HIS A 164 -3.66 10.94 -46.41
C HIS A 164 -2.49 9.97 -46.67
N LEU A 165 -1.29 10.51 -46.93
CA LEU A 165 -0.09 9.69 -47.11
C LEU A 165 0.33 9.06 -45.79
N LEU A 166 0.30 9.83 -44.70
CA LEU A 166 0.56 9.34 -43.35
C LEU A 166 -0.46 8.26 -42.93
N GLY A 167 -1.73 8.47 -43.25
CA GLY A 167 -2.78 7.47 -43.01
C GLY A 167 -2.51 6.15 -43.76
N PHE A 168 -2.17 6.22 -45.05
CA PHE A 168 -1.80 5.04 -45.84
C PHE A 168 -0.56 4.35 -45.27
N MET A 169 0.53 5.08 -45.02
CA MET A 169 1.78 4.53 -44.49
C MET A 169 1.57 3.81 -43.14
N ARG A 170 0.85 4.44 -42.20
CA ARG A 170 0.49 3.82 -40.93
C ARG A 170 -0.38 2.58 -41.09
N ALA A 171 -1.33 2.59 -42.04
CA ALA A 171 -2.15 1.43 -42.33
C ALA A 171 -1.32 0.28 -42.91
N THR A 172 -0.37 0.55 -43.81
CA THR A 172 0.53 -0.47 -44.37
C THR A 172 1.49 -1.04 -43.32
N VAL A 173 2.05 -0.19 -42.44
CA VAL A 173 2.88 -0.65 -41.31
C VAL A 173 2.06 -1.53 -40.36
N LYS A 174 0.82 -1.13 -40.02
CA LYS A 174 -0.10 -1.93 -39.19
C LYS A 174 -0.45 -3.27 -39.83
N PHE A 175 -0.71 -3.29 -41.14
CA PHE A 175 -1.03 -4.49 -41.90
C PHE A 175 0.12 -5.51 -41.81
N TRP A 176 1.34 -5.11 -42.14
CA TRP A 176 2.50 -6.01 -42.10
C TRP A 176 2.91 -6.38 -40.67
N HIS A 177 2.79 -5.46 -39.72
CA HIS A 177 3.01 -5.76 -38.30
C HIS A 177 2.06 -6.86 -37.81
N LYS A 178 0.77 -6.81 -38.18
CA LYS A 178 -0.20 -7.85 -37.82
C LYS A 178 0.21 -9.22 -38.40
N ILE A 179 0.51 -9.29 -39.71
CA ILE A 179 0.88 -10.55 -40.36
C ILE A 179 2.14 -11.15 -39.75
N LEU A 180 3.19 -10.35 -39.56
CA LEU A 180 4.45 -10.82 -38.97
C LEU A 180 4.27 -11.23 -37.51
N LYS A 181 3.47 -10.49 -36.74
CA LYS A 181 3.13 -10.85 -35.36
C LYS A 181 2.39 -12.18 -35.29
N ASP A 182 1.35 -12.36 -36.12
CA ASP A 182 0.53 -13.59 -36.11
C ASP A 182 1.40 -14.80 -36.48
N LYS A 183 2.26 -14.69 -37.50
CA LYS A 183 3.21 -15.75 -37.89
C LYS A 183 4.21 -16.08 -36.79
N LEU A 184 4.90 -15.07 -36.25
CA LEU A 184 5.89 -15.28 -35.18
C LEU A 184 5.26 -15.79 -33.89
N THR A 185 4.02 -15.42 -33.58
CA THR A 185 3.31 -15.94 -32.41
C THR A 185 3.00 -17.43 -32.60
N SER A 186 2.54 -17.84 -33.79
CA SER A 186 2.32 -19.25 -34.13
C SER A 186 3.59 -20.07 -34.02
N ASP A 187 4.70 -19.58 -34.60
CA ASP A 187 6.00 -20.27 -34.55
C ASP A 187 6.51 -20.38 -33.10
N PHE A 188 6.27 -19.35 -32.28
CA PHE A 188 6.66 -19.33 -30.86
C PHE A 188 5.82 -20.32 -30.03
N GLU A 189 4.51 -20.41 -30.25
CA GLU A 189 3.62 -21.37 -29.59
C GLU A 189 3.98 -22.83 -29.93
N GLU A 190 4.32 -23.10 -31.20
CA GLU A 190 4.73 -24.43 -31.65
C GLU A 190 5.99 -24.92 -30.92
N ILE A 191 7.00 -24.05 -30.77
CA ILE A 191 8.23 -24.40 -30.04
C ILE A 191 7.98 -24.57 -28.55
N LEU A 192 7.14 -23.71 -27.94
CA LEU A 192 6.78 -23.89 -26.53
C LEU A 192 6.06 -25.22 -26.28
N ALA A 193 5.22 -25.66 -27.22
CA ALA A 193 4.57 -26.96 -27.18
C ALA A 193 5.59 -28.11 -27.31
N GLN A 194 6.58 -27.99 -28.20
CA GLN A 194 7.68 -28.95 -28.36
C GLN A 194 8.59 -29.01 -27.12
N LEU A 195 8.77 -27.89 -26.43
CA LEU A 195 9.50 -27.79 -25.17
C LEU A 195 8.68 -28.23 -23.95
N HIS A 196 7.39 -28.56 -24.11
CA HIS A 196 6.47 -28.89 -23.02
C HIS A 196 6.36 -27.78 -21.95
N TRP A 197 6.37 -26.52 -22.38
CA TRP A 197 6.16 -25.37 -21.50
C TRP A 197 4.65 -25.05 -21.36
N PRO A 198 4.15 -24.72 -20.15
CA PRO A 198 4.85 -24.63 -18.86
C PRO A 198 5.14 -26.01 -18.27
N PHE A 199 6.27 -26.13 -17.56
CA PHE A 199 6.68 -27.39 -16.93
C PHE A 199 5.82 -27.67 -15.68
N ILE A 200 4.75 -28.45 -15.82
CA ILE A 200 3.76 -28.70 -14.75
C ILE A 200 4.16 -29.87 -13.82
N ALA A 201 5.24 -30.61 -14.12
CA ALA A 201 5.74 -31.72 -13.30
C ALA A 201 7.25 -31.59 -13.00
N PRO A 202 7.73 -32.01 -11.80
CA PRO A 202 9.16 -32.16 -11.58
C PRO A 202 9.73 -33.16 -12.59
N PRO A 203 11.03 -33.08 -12.95
CA PRO A 203 11.64 -34.01 -13.89
C PRO A 203 11.74 -35.39 -13.25
N GLN A 204 10.62 -36.11 -13.20
CA GLN A 204 10.61 -37.54 -12.93
C GLN A 204 11.31 -38.19 -14.12
N SER A 205 12.36 -38.92 -13.80
CA SER A 205 13.09 -39.83 -14.67
C SER A 205 12.13 -40.55 -15.62
N GLN A 206 12.01 -40.04 -16.85
CA GLN A 206 11.38 -40.78 -17.93
C GLN A 206 12.24 -42.02 -18.15
N THR A 207 11.63 -43.15 -17.84
CA THR A 207 12.10 -44.48 -18.21
C THR A 207 12.46 -44.50 -19.69
N VAL A 208 13.72 -44.89 -19.94
CA VAL A 208 14.29 -45.42 -21.16
C VAL A 208 13.23 -45.82 -22.21
N GLY A 209 13.21 -45.10 -23.34
CA GLY A 209 12.52 -45.55 -24.54
C GLY A 209 11.74 -44.50 -25.31
N LEU A 210 12.37 -43.39 -25.72
CA LEU A 210 12.20 -42.67 -27.00
C LEU A 210 12.90 -41.30 -26.88
N SER A 211 14.03 -41.19 -27.58
CA SER A 211 14.78 -39.97 -27.92
C SER A 211 14.54 -38.71 -27.07
N ARG A 212 15.42 -38.46 -26.10
CA ARG A 212 15.78 -37.09 -25.70
C ARG A 212 16.17 -36.33 -26.99
N PRO A 213 15.54 -35.21 -27.36
CA PRO A 213 15.82 -34.60 -28.65
C PRO A 213 17.27 -34.11 -28.65
N ALA A 214 18.06 -34.62 -29.61
CA ALA A 214 19.44 -34.20 -29.86
C ALA A 214 19.56 -32.70 -30.23
N SER A 215 18.43 -31.98 -30.33
CA SER A 215 18.28 -30.59 -30.75
C SER A 215 17.90 -29.60 -29.62
N ALA A 216 17.91 -30.00 -28.33
CA ALA A 216 17.55 -29.07 -27.24
C ALA A 216 18.26 -27.70 -27.29
N PRO A 217 19.60 -27.59 -27.45
CA PRO A 217 20.26 -26.29 -27.57
C PRO A 217 19.88 -25.52 -28.84
N GLU A 218 19.58 -26.21 -29.95
CA GLU A 218 19.12 -25.59 -31.20
C GLU A 218 17.69 -25.04 -31.06
N MET A 219 16.81 -25.75 -30.35
CA MET A 219 15.47 -25.28 -30.01
C MET A 219 15.50 -24.06 -29.08
N TYR A 220 16.39 -24.03 -28.09
CA TYR A 220 16.59 -22.84 -27.25
C TYR A 220 17.16 -21.65 -28.05
N SER A 221 18.10 -21.89 -28.97
CA SER A 221 18.64 -20.85 -29.85
C SER A 221 17.58 -20.32 -30.85
N TYR A 222 16.71 -21.19 -31.33
CA TYR A 222 15.58 -20.81 -32.18
C TYR A 222 14.52 -20.01 -31.40
N LEU A 223 14.20 -20.43 -30.17
CA LEU A 223 13.33 -19.69 -29.25
C LEU A 223 13.90 -18.30 -28.94
N GLU A 224 15.20 -18.19 -28.67
CA GLU A 224 15.89 -16.92 -28.46
C GLU A 224 15.78 -16.01 -29.68
N THR A 225 15.98 -16.57 -30.88
CA THR A 225 15.87 -15.84 -32.15
C THR A 225 14.47 -15.29 -32.36
N LEU A 226 13.41 -16.10 -32.14
CA LEU A 226 12.03 -15.65 -32.24
C LEU A 226 11.68 -14.61 -31.18
N PHE A 227 12.15 -14.79 -29.95
CA PHE A 227 11.96 -13.83 -28.87
C PHE A 227 12.59 -12.47 -29.22
N CYS A 228 13.81 -12.46 -29.75
CA CYS A 228 14.47 -11.25 -30.24
C CYS A 228 13.69 -10.58 -31.39
N GLN A 229 13.11 -11.36 -32.30
CA GLN A 229 12.31 -10.84 -33.42
C GLN A 229 10.98 -10.23 -32.94
N LEU A 230 10.27 -10.90 -32.03
CA LEU A 230 9.05 -10.39 -31.40
C LEU A 230 9.33 -9.11 -30.61
N LEU A 231 10.45 -9.03 -29.89
CA LEU A 231 10.86 -7.84 -29.16
C LEU A 231 11.17 -6.66 -30.09
N LYS A 232 11.83 -6.91 -31.23
CA LYS A 232 12.07 -5.91 -32.29
C LYS A 232 10.77 -5.37 -32.89
N LEU A 233 9.78 -6.24 -33.10
CA LEU A 233 8.45 -5.85 -33.57
C LEU A 233 7.71 -4.97 -32.55
N GLN A 234 7.78 -5.31 -31.26
CA GLN A 234 7.10 -4.59 -30.19
C GLN A 234 7.69 -3.19 -29.95
N THR A 235 9.02 -3.06 -30.01
CA THR A 235 9.74 -1.78 -29.88
C THR A 235 9.48 -0.82 -31.05
N SER A 236 9.28 -1.36 -32.26
CA SER A 236 9.00 -0.58 -33.47
C SER A 236 7.58 -0.01 -33.51
N TYR A 237 6.60 -0.68 -32.89
CA TYR A 237 5.20 -0.24 -32.88
C TYR A 237 4.86 0.72 -31.71
N LEU A 238 5.53 0.58 -30.56
CA LEU A 238 5.33 1.42 -29.37
C LEU A 238 6.21 2.68 -29.32
N CYS A 239 6.75 3.13 -30.46
CA CYS A 239 7.80 4.15 -30.56
C CYS A 239 7.33 5.58 -30.18
N CYS A 240 7.00 5.79 -28.91
CA CYS A 240 7.11 7.08 -28.25
C CYS A 240 8.60 7.43 -28.16
N LYS A 241 9.00 8.60 -28.70
CA LYS A 241 10.38 9.17 -28.68
C LYS A 241 11.13 9.00 -27.33
N TRP A 242 10.42 8.81 -26.23
CA TRP A 242 10.96 8.58 -24.88
C TRP A 242 11.62 7.21 -24.65
N TYR A 243 11.09 6.11 -25.21
CA TYR A 243 11.55 4.75 -24.88
C TYR A 243 12.95 4.45 -25.48
N LEU A 244 13.20 4.87 -26.72
CA LEU A 244 14.50 4.68 -27.39
C LEU A 244 15.59 5.61 -26.84
N ALA A 245 15.25 6.82 -26.43
CA ALA A 245 16.25 7.82 -26.00
C ALA A 245 16.75 7.61 -24.57
N GLN A 246 15.96 7.01 -23.68
CA GLN A 246 16.29 6.90 -22.25
C GLN A 246 16.54 5.45 -21.79
N ILE A 247 15.86 4.45 -22.38
CA ILE A 247 15.88 3.07 -21.85
C ILE A 247 16.87 2.16 -22.60
N GLN A 248 17.13 2.38 -23.89
CA GLN A 248 18.10 1.59 -24.66
C GLN A 248 19.52 1.60 -24.06
N PRO A 249 20.11 2.74 -23.67
CA PRO A 249 21.43 2.76 -23.04
C PRO A 249 21.44 2.18 -21.61
N ILE A 250 20.28 2.08 -20.95
CA ILE A 250 20.12 1.42 -19.64
C ILE A 250 20.01 -0.09 -19.82
N LEU A 251 19.35 -0.56 -20.89
CA LEU A 251 19.31 -1.96 -21.32
C LEU A 251 20.71 -2.51 -21.61
N ASP A 252 21.57 -1.69 -22.19
CA ASP A 252 22.95 -2.06 -22.52
C ASP A 252 23.89 -2.00 -21.29
N LYS A 253 23.50 -1.30 -20.21
CA LYS A 253 24.30 -1.11 -18.98
C LYS A 253 23.86 -1.97 -17.78
N VAL A 254 22.58 -2.33 -17.68
CA VAL A 254 21.99 -3.02 -16.53
C VAL A 254 21.47 -4.37 -17.00
N GLY A 255 22.15 -5.44 -16.60
CA GLY A 255 22.04 -6.80 -17.14
C GLY A 255 20.64 -7.26 -17.59
N SER A 256 20.60 -7.81 -18.81
CA SER A 256 19.45 -8.34 -19.55
C SER A 256 18.45 -9.20 -18.76
N LEU A 257 18.88 -9.90 -17.70
CA LEU A 257 18.07 -10.87 -16.97
C LEU A 257 17.00 -10.22 -16.06
N VAL A 258 17.30 -9.11 -15.39
CA VAL A 258 16.37 -8.48 -14.43
C VAL A 258 15.17 -7.84 -15.15
N MET A 259 15.42 -7.23 -16.30
CA MET A 259 14.36 -6.62 -17.13
C MET A 259 13.51 -7.64 -17.89
N GLN A 260 14.07 -8.82 -18.21
CA GLN A 260 13.32 -9.93 -18.82
C GLN A 260 12.33 -10.54 -17.83
N GLY A 261 12.77 -10.83 -16.60
CA GLY A 261 11.88 -11.33 -15.53
C GLY A 261 10.72 -10.37 -15.23
N LEU A 262 11.00 -9.06 -15.23
CA LEU A 262 9.98 -8.02 -15.03
C LEU A 262 8.96 -7.92 -16.18
N LYS A 263 9.42 -8.05 -17.43
CA LYS A 263 8.52 -8.06 -18.60
C LYS A 263 7.65 -9.31 -18.63
N PHE A 264 8.22 -10.44 -18.23
CA PHE A 264 7.49 -11.71 -18.13
C PHE A 264 6.44 -11.66 -17.02
N SER A 265 6.80 -11.23 -15.81
CA SER A 265 5.85 -11.08 -14.69
C SER A 265 4.74 -10.09 -15.01
N ARG A 266 5.04 -8.98 -15.70
CA ARG A 266 4.04 -8.05 -16.21
C ARG A 266 3.11 -8.70 -17.24
N GLY A 267 3.63 -9.53 -18.14
CA GLY A 267 2.83 -10.27 -19.12
C GLY A 267 1.83 -11.21 -18.46
N LEU A 268 2.28 -11.99 -17.48
CA LEU A 268 1.42 -12.86 -16.66
C LEU A 268 0.40 -12.05 -15.87
N MET A 269 0.82 -10.92 -15.28
CA MET A 269 -0.09 -10.03 -14.56
C MET A 269 -1.23 -9.54 -15.45
N MET A 270 -0.96 -9.17 -16.71
CA MET A 270 -2.01 -8.77 -17.64
C MET A 270 -3.06 -9.86 -17.90
N LEU A 271 -2.68 -11.14 -17.84
CA LEU A 271 -3.63 -12.26 -17.94
C LEU A 271 -4.50 -12.35 -16.68
N VAL A 272 -3.87 -12.24 -15.50
CA VAL A 272 -4.58 -12.21 -14.21
C VAL A 272 -5.59 -11.06 -14.18
N LEU A 273 -5.16 -9.85 -14.56
CA LEU A 273 -6.02 -8.66 -14.60
C LEU A 273 -7.22 -8.84 -15.52
N ARG A 274 -7.03 -9.40 -16.72
CA ARG A 274 -8.14 -9.68 -17.66
C ARG A 274 -9.11 -10.70 -17.10
N LYS A 275 -8.60 -11.75 -16.46
CA LYS A 275 -9.44 -12.80 -15.86
C LYS A 275 -10.24 -12.22 -14.70
N LEU A 276 -9.58 -11.49 -13.79
CA LEU A 276 -10.22 -10.86 -12.65
C LEU A 276 -11.31 -9.87 -13.06
N ALA A 277 -11.04 -9.02 -14.06
CA ALA A 277 -12.04 -8.08 -14.59
C ALA A 277 -13.26 -8.76 -15.22
N THR A 278 -13.10 -9.98 -15.75
CA THR A 278 -14.20 -10.76 -16.31
C THR A 278 -15.02 -11.46 -15.22
N ASP A 279 -14.34 -11.93 -14.17
CA ASP A 279 -14.97 -12.75 -13.13
C ASP A 279 -15.69 -11.91 -12.06
N ILE A 280 -15.14 -10.75 -11.67
CA ILE A 280 -15.71 -9.90 -10.61
C ILE A 280 -17.21 -9.62 -10.81
N PRO A 281 -17.69 -9.18 -12.00
CA PRO A 281 -19.11 -8.90 -12.22
C PRO A 281 -20.03 -10.08 -11.91
N CYS A 282 -19.58 -11.31 -12.14
CA CYS A 282 -20.36 -12.53 -11.84
C CYS A 282 -20.37 -12.85 -10.34
N LEU A 283 -19.36 -12.41 -9.60
CA LEU A 283 -19.14 -12.72 -8.19
C LEU A 283 -19.79 -11.69 -7.25
N LEU A 284 -20.21 -10.52 -7.75
CA LEU A 284 -20.83 -9.46 -6.93
C LEU A 284 -22.10 -9.91 -6.19
N TYR A 285 -22.77 -10.98 -6.64
CA TYR A 285 -24.02 -11.48 -6.07
C TYR A 285 -23.85 -12.45 -4.90
N ASP A 286 -22.64 -12.98 -4.68
CA ASP A 286 -22.34 -13.90 -3.58
C ASP A 286 -21.32 -13.26 -2.63
N ASP A 287 -21.79 -12.84 -1.45
CA ASP A 287 -20.99 -12.13 -0.46
C ASP A 287 -19.78 -12.94 0.02
N ASN A 288 -19.94 -14.25 0.23
CA ASN A 288 -18.85 -15.10 0.74
C ASN A 288 -17.78 -15.30 -0.33
N LEU A 289 -18.21 -15.66 -1.54
CA LEU A 289 -17.29 -15.91 -2.65
C LEU A 289 -16.54 -14.63 -3.05
N PHE A 290 -17.22 -13.48 -3.00
CA PHE A 290 -16.61 -12.18 -3.24
C PHE A 290 -15.59 -11.82 -2.15
N CYS A 291 -15.91 -12.03 -0.86
CA CYS A 291 -14.96 -11.83 0.23
C CYS A 291 -13.70 -12.69 0.06
N HIS A 292 -13.87 -13.98 -0.23
CA HIS A 292 -12.76 -14.89 -0.48
C HIS A 292 -11.88 -14.44 -1.66
N LEU A 293 -12.50 -14.00 -2.75
CA LEU A 293 -11.76 -13.44 -3.89
C LEU A 293 -10.92 -12.22 -3.46
N VAL A 294 -11.52 -11.28 -2.74
CA VAL A 294 -10.82 -10.07 -2.29
C VAL A 294 -9.65 -10.42 -1.37
N ASP A 295 -9.85 -11.31 -0.40
CA ASP A 295 -8.79 -11.75 0.51
C ASP A 295 -7.64 -12.44 -0.25
N GLU A 296 -7.95 -13.32 -1.20
CA GLU A 296 -6.95 -14.00 -2.03
C GLU A 296 -6.18 -13.00 -2.91
N VAL A 297 -6.87 -11.99 -3.49
CA VAL A 297 -6.21 -10.93 -4.26
C VAL A 297 -5.28 -10.11 -3.38
N LEU A 298 -5.67 -9.76 -2.15
CA LEU A 298 -4.82 -9.02 -1.22
C LEU A 298 -3.58 -9.84 -0.80
N LEU A 299 -3.75 -11.15 -0.59
CA LEU A 299 -2.65 -12.07 -0.29
C LEU A 299 -1.69 -12.20 -1.47
N PHE A 300 -2.22 -12.42 -2.67
CA PHE A 300 -1.46 -12.51 -3.92
C PHE A 300 -0.65 -11.23 -4.17
N GLU A 301 -1.24 -10.05 -3.99
CA GLU A 301 -0.56 -8.76 -4.14
C GLU A 301 0.61 -8.62 -3.15
N ARG A 302 0.42 -9.05 -1.90
CA ARG A 302 1.47 -9.04 -0.89
C ARG A 302 2.63 -9.96 -1.28
N GLU A 303 2.34 -11.17 -1.74
CA GLU A 303 3.35 -12.12 -2.16
C GLU A 303 4.12 -11.62 -3.39
N LEU A 304 3.41 -11.06 -4.36
CA LEU A 304 3.98 -10.50 -5.58
C LEU A 304 5.00 -9.39 -5.30
N HIS A 305 4.69 -8.47 -4.37
CA HIS A 305 5.60 -7.39 -4.02
C HIS A 305 6.72 -7.84 -3.08
N SER A 306 6.43 -8.68 -2.09
CA SER A 306 7.42 -9.08 -1.07
C SER A 306 8.40 -10.16 -1.54
N VAL A 307 7.90 -11.17 -2.27
CA VAL A 307 8.70 -12.33 -2.70
C VAL A 307 9.28 -12.12 -4.09
N HIS A 308 8.50 -11.54 -5.02
CA HIS A 308 8.90 -11.40 -6.43
C HIS A 308 9.37 -10.00 -6.80
N GLY A 309 9.32 -9.03 -5.88
CA GLY A 309 9.85 -7.67 -6.09
C GLY A 309 9.16 -6.92 -7.22
N TYR A 310 7.89 -7.23 -7.52
CA TYR A 310 7.14 -6.52 -8.56
C TYR A 310 7.00 -5.04 -8.19
N PRO A 311 7.34 -4.10 -9.09
CA PRO A 311 7.27 -2.68 -8.77
C PRO A 311 5.84 -2.14 -8.66
N ALA A 312 5.58 -1.38 -7.58
CA ALA A 312 4.27 -0.80 -7.27
C ALA A 312 3.73 0.24 -8.29
N HIS A 313 4.56 0.70 -9.23
CA HIS A 313 4.14 1.65 -10.28
C HIS A 313 3.50 0.97 -11.50
N PHE A 314 3.51 -0.36 -11.56
CA PHE A 314 2.83 -1.09 -12.62
C PHE A 314 1.41 -1.48 -12.22
N ALA A 315 0.59 -1.76 -13.24
CA ALA A 315 -0.78 -2.21 -13.03
C ALA A 315 -0.81 -3.48 -12.16
N SER A 316 -1.58 -3.39 -11.09
CA SER A 316 -1.86 -4.42 -10.09
C SER A 316 -3.37 -4.69 -10.00
N CYS A 317 -3.74 -5.81 -9.37
CA CYS A 317 -5.13 -6.21 -9.15
C CYS A 317 -5.88 -5.15 -8.31
N MET A 318 -5.17 -4.34 -7.53
CA MET A 318 -5.74 -3.26 -6.73
C MET A 318 -6.44 -2.18 -7.57
N HIS A 319 -6.05 -1.97 -8.83
CA HIS A 319 -6.77 -1.04 -9.71
C HIS A 319 -8.18 -1.54 -10.06
N ILE A 320 -8.34 -2.85 -10.24
CA ILE A 320 -9.64 -3.45 -10.57
C ILE A 320 -10.55 -3.42 -9.34
N LEU A 321 -10.02 -3.77 -8.16
CA LEU A 321 -10.76 -3.66 -6.90
C LEU A 321 -11.14 -2.20 -6.54
N SER A 322 -10.42 -1.22 -7.10
CA SER A 322 -10.70 0.21 -6.90
C SER A 322 -11.78 0.77 -7.86
N GLU A 323 -12.26 -0.04 -8.81
CA GLU A 323 -13.39 0.32 -9.67
C GLU A 323 -14.67 0.51 -8.84
N GLU A 324 -15.47 1.53 -9.17
CA GLU A 324 -16.57 2.01 -8.31
C GLU A 324 -17.53 0.90 -7.87
N THR A 325 -17.99 0.05 -8.79
CA THR A 325 -18.96 -1.00 -8.51
C THR A 325 -18.40 -2.09 -7.58
N CYS A 326 -17.17 -2.53 -7.83
CA CYS A 326 -16.48 -3.51 -7.01
C CYS A 326 -16.16 -2.94 -5.63
N PHE A 327 -15.69 -1.70 -5.58
CA PHE A 327 -15.30 -1.02 -4.35
C PHE A 327 -16.49 -0.79 -3.41
N GLN A 328 -17.61 -0.26 -3.93
CA GLN A 328 -18.83 -0.07 -3.12
C GLN A 328 -19.34 -1.40 -2.58
N ARG A 329 -19.35 -2.46 -3.40
CA ARG A 329 -19.74 -3.78 -2.96
C ARG A 329 -18.81 -4.32 -1.86
N TRP A 330 -17.51 -4.08 -1.99
CA TRP A 330 -16.52 -4.45 -0.98
C TRP A 330 -16.77 -3.76 0.36
N LEU A 331 -17.07 -2.44 0.37
CA LEU A 331 -17.47 -1.76 1.60
C LEU A 331 -18.71 -2.41 2.23
N THR A 332 -19.78 -2.59 1.45
CA THR A 332 -21.05 -3.17 1.95
C THR A 332 -20.89 -4.57 2.52
N VAL A 333 -20.15 -5.45 1.83
CA VAL A 333 -19.98 -6.83 2.32
C VAL A 333 -19.15 -6.85 3.60
N ARG A 334 -18.11 -6.02 3.70
CA ARG A 334 -17.29 -5.92 4.92
C ARG A 334 -18.06 -5.37 6.11
N GLU A 335 -18.89 -4.36 5.87
CA GLU A 335 -19.84 -3.84 6.85
C GLU A 335 -20.79 -4.95 7.35
N ASN A 336 -21.40 -5.70 6.43
CA ASN A 336 -22.33 -6.79 6.76
C ASN A 336 -21.67 -7.93 7.54
N VAL A 337 -20.46 -8.36 7.14
CA VAL A 337 -19.72 -9.43 7.86
C VAL A 337 -19.50 -9.02 9.31
N ILE A 338 -19.12 -7.77 9.53
CA ILE A 338 -18.86 -7.23 10.86
C ILE A 338 -20.17 -7.09 11.65
N ALA A 339 -21.24 -6.57 11.03
CA ALA A 339 -22.55 -6.45 11.67
C ALA A 339 -23.12 -7.82 12.08
N LEU A 340 -23.01 -8.84 11.21
CA LEU A 340 -23.53 -10.19 11.42
C LEU A 340 -22.76 -10.97 12.49
N GLN A 341 -21.44 -10.78 12.59
CA GLN A 341 -20.62 -11.45 13.61
C GLN A 341 -20.72 -10.82 15.01
N LYS A 342 -21.32 -9.63 15.16
CA LYS A 342 -21.17 -8.76 16.35
C LYS A 342 -22.39 -8.53 17.24
N MET A 343 -23.53 -9.20 17.05
CA MET A 343 -24.70 -8.93 17.91
C MET A 343 -25.12 -10.04 18.87
N ASP A 344 -24.77 -11.31 18.63
CA ASP A 344 -25.30 -12.42 19.44
C ASP A 344 -24.32 -13.02 20.47
N SER A 345 -23.01 -12.77 20.35
CA SER A 345 -21.97 -13.41 21.19
C SER A 345 -21.44 -12.54 22.33
N MET A 346 -22.08 -11.42 22.67
CA MET A 346 -21.60 -10.44 23.67
C MET A 346 -21.47 -10.96 25.12
N ILE A 347 -21.70 -12.26 25.38
CA ILE A 347 -21.66 -12.86 26.71
C ILE A 347 -20.86 -14.17 26.62
N SER A 348 -19.54 -14.04 26.71
CA SER A 348 -18.65 -15.12 27.12
C SER A 348 -18.14 -14.78 28.53
N THR A 349 -18.11 -15.79 29.40
CA THR A 349 -17.79 -15.66 30.83
C THR A 349 -16.31 -15.82 31.15
N ASP A 350 -15.47 -16.15 30.17
CA ASP A 350 -14.05 -16.30 30.38
C ASP A 350 -13.37 -14.95 30.18
N VAL A 351 -12.69 -14.48 31.22
CA VAL A 351 -12.05 -13.16 31.23
C VAL A 351 -10.58 -13.35 31.63
N ASP A 352 -9.67 -12.92 30.75
CA ASP A 352 -8.21 -12.94 30.94
C ASP A 352 -7.75 -11.92 32.02
N GLU A 353 -6.45 -11.91 32.38
CA GLU A 353 -5.84 -10.98 33.35
C GLU A 353 -6.09 -9.49 33.03
N MET A 354 -6.18 -9.12 31.74
CA MET A 354 -6.54 -7.75 31.32
C MET A 354 -8.03 -7.43 31.44
N LYS A 355 -8.83 -8.43 31.79
CA LYS A 355 -10.30 -8.40 31.90
C LYS A 355 -11.01 -7.89 30.64
N VAL A 356 -10.40 -8.10 29.49
CA VAL A 356 -10.95 -7.69 28.19
C VAL A 356 -12.05 -8.67 27.81
N PRO A 357 -13.26 -8.20 27.48
CA PRO A 357 -14.30 -9.08 26.97
C PRO A 357 -14.00 -9.56 25.55
N ASP A 358 -14.25 -10.83 25.26
CA ASP A 358 -14.09 -11.45 23.93
C ASP A 358 -14.76 -10.65 22.81
N CYS A 359 -15.90 -10.02 23.10
CA CYS A 359 -16.62 -9.21 22.11
C CYS A 359 -15.83 -7.97 21.66
N ALA A 360 -15.03 -7.38 22.55
CA ALA A 360 -14.19 -6.23 22.24
C ALA A 360 -12.92 -6.66 21.48
N GLU A 361 -12.33 -7.78 21.86
CA GLU A 361 -11.16 -8.34 21.16
C GLU A 361 -11.52 -8.81 19.75
N LEU A 362 -12.60 -9.57 19.60
CA LEU A 362 -13.14 -9.96 18.31
C LEU A 362 -13.48 -8.71 17.49
N PHE A 363 -14.06 -7.68 18.13
CA PHE A 363 -14.37 -6.43 17.45
C PHE A 363 -13.14 -5.77 16.84
N MET A 364 -12.09 -5.60 17.62
CA MET A 364 -10.84 -4.99 17.18
C MET A 364 -10.09 -5.86 16.18
N THR A 365 -10.15 -7.19 16.32
CA THR A 365 -9.56 -8.14 15.36
C THR A 365 -10.23 -8.03 13.99
N LEU A 366 -11.57 -7.98 13.95
CA LEU A 366 -12.31 -7.79 12.71
C LEU A 366 -12.04 -6.41 12.09
N LEU A 367 -11.92 -5.36 12.92
CA LEU A 367 -11.57 -4.03 12.45
C LEU A 367 -10.14 -3.98 11.88
N LEU A 368 -9.20 -4.75 12.47
CA LEU A 368 -7.84 -4.88 11.98
C LEU A 368 -7.78 -5.64 10.65
N LEU A 369 -8.58 -6.70 10.48
CA LEU A 369 -8.70 -7.41 9.21
C LEU A 369 -9.17 -6.50 8.07
N LEU A 370 -10.00 -5.48 8.37
CA LEU A 370 -10.34 -4.46 7.38
C LEU A 370 -9.12 -3.69 6.89
N THR A 371 -8.08 -3.48 7.72
CA THR A 371 -6.90 -2.68 7.34
C THR A 371 -6.07 -3.23 6.18
N GLY A 372 -6.48 -4.33 5.54
CA GLY A 372 -5.94 -4.81 4.26
C GLY A 372 -5.96 -3.78 3.12
N TYR A 373 -6.79 -2.73 3.23
CA TYR A 373 -6.82 -1.61 2.27
C TYR A 373 -5.55 -0.73 2.27
N LYS A 374 -4.57 -0.97 3.16
CA LYS A 374 -3.25 -0.32 3.17
C LYS A 374 -2.60 -0.22 1.79
N ASN A 375 -2.77 -1.27 0.98
CA ASN A 375 -2.15 -1.42 -0.32
C ASN A 375 -2.95 -0.79 -1.48
N LEU A 376 -4.07 -0.13 -1.20
CA LEU A 376 -4.82 0.58 -2.25
C LEU A 376 -3.97 1.69 -2.87
N PRO A 377 -4.04 1.90 -4.20
CA PRO A 377 -3.23 2.91 -4.88
C PRO A 377 -3.71 4.33 -4.59
N THR A 378 -5.02 4.53 -4.41
CA THR A 378 -5.63 5.85 -4.33
C THR A 378 -5.91 6.25 -2.88
N ALA A 379 -5.44 7.43 -2.47
CA ALA A 379 -5.71 8.00 -1.15
C ALA A 379 -7.21 8.13 -0.85
N SER A 380 -8.00 8.65 -1.80
CA SER A 380 -9.46 8.77 -1.67
C SER A 380 -10.16 7.45 -1.29
N ARG A 381 -9.74 6.32 -1.87
CA ARG A 381 -10.30 5.00 -1.54
C ARG A 381 -9.91 4.54 -0.14
N LYS A 382 -8.69 4.84 0.30
CA LYS A 382 -8.29 4.55 1.70
C LYS A 382 -9.09 5.38 2.70
N LEU A 383 -9.41 6.63 2.37
CA LEU A 383 -10.24 7.49 3.21
C LEU A 383 -11.68 6.96 3.32
N GLN A 384 -12.26 6.43 2.25
CA GLN A 384 -13.60 5.81 2.31
C GLN A 384 -13.62 4.58 3.25
N PHE A 385 -12.56 3.76 3.24
CA PHE A 385 -12.42 2.67 4.22
C PHE A 385 -12.20 3.17 5.65
N LEU A 386 -11.46 4.27 5.82
CA LEU A 386 -11.30 4.91 7.12
C LEU A 386 -12.65 5.38 7.67
N GLU A 387 -13.48 6.03 6.86
CA GLU A 387 -14.84 6.43 7.29
C GLU A 387 -15.69 5.21 7.67
N LEU A 388 -15.66 4.12 6.89
CA LEU A 388 -16.33 2.87 7.28
C LEU A 388 -15.82 2.33 8.63
N GLN A 389 -14.51 2.38 8.90
CA GLN A 389 -13.99 1.97 10.20
C GLN A 389 -14.51 2.84 11.34
N LYS A 390 -14.62 4.15 11.11
CA LYS A 390 -15.14 5.11 12.08
C LYS A 390 -16.62 4.86 12.37
N ASP A 391 -17.41 4.64 11.33
CA ASP A 391 -18.83 4.31 11.42
C ASP A 391 -19.05 3.01 12.22
N LEU A 392 -18.27 1.95 11.93
CA LEU A 392 -18.36 0.68 12.65
C LEU A 392 -17.98 0.80 14.13
N VAL A 393 -17.02 1.66 14.47
CA VAL A 393 -16.66 1.99 15.87
C VAL A 393 -17.80 2.75 16.55
N ASP A 394 -18.41 3.71 15.85
CA ASP A 394 -19.54 4.48 16.34
C ASP A 394 -20.75 3.58 16.64
N ASP A 395 -21.11 2.71 15.70
CA ASP A 395 -22.19 1.73 15.84
C ASP A 395 -21.96 0.78 17.01
N PHE A 396 -20.73 0.29 17.18
CA PHE A 396 -20.39 -0.57 18.30
C PHE A 396 -20.48 0.19 19.63
N ARG A 397 -20.01 1.44 19.69
CA ARG A 397 -20.18 2.28 20.88
C ARG A 397 -21.66 2.51 21.20
N ILE A 398 -22.50 2.78 20.19
CA ILE A 398 -23.95 2.93 20.37
C ILE A 398 -24.54 1.63 20.94
N ARG A 399 -24.16 0.47 20.40
CA ARG A 399 -24.59 -0.83 20.91
C ARG A 399 -24.17 -1.06 22.36
N LEU A 400 -22.90 -0.80 22.71
CA LEU A 400 -22.41 -0.87 24.09
C LEU A 400 -23.22 0.05 25.01
N THR A 401 -23.55 1.26 24.55
CA THR A 401 -24.36 2.22 25.30
C THR A 401 -25.79 1.70 25.51
N GLN A 402 -26.39 1.04 24.53
CA GLN A 402 -27.73 0.44 24.64
C GLN A 402 -27.74 -0.69 25.68
N VAL A 403 -26.82 -1.65 25.57
CA VAL A 403 -26.72 -2.77 26.53
C VAL A 403 -26.40 -2.26 27.93
N MET A 404 -25.53 -1.25 28.04
CA MET A 404 -25.25 -0.58 29.31
C MET A 404 -26.52 0.01 29.93
N LYS A 405 -27.39 0.63 29.12
CA LYS A 405 -28.62 1.28 29.58
C LYS A 405 -29.61 0.27 30.15
N GLU A 406 -29.69 -0.92 29.57
CA GLU A 406 -30.49 -2.04 30.07
C GLU A 406 -30.02 -2.49 31.47
N GLU A 407 -28.71 -2.49 31.70
CA GLU A 407 -28.08 -2.90 32.97
C GLU A 407 -27.96 -1.77 34.01
N THR A 408 -28.57 -0.60 33.79
CA THR A 408 -28.44 0.57 34.70
C THR A 408 -28.90 0.31 36.13
N ARG A 409 -29.81 -0.64 36.34
CA ARG A 409 -30.28 -1.02 37.68
C ARG A 409 -29.25 -1.84 38.45
N ALA A 410 -28.33 -2.51 37.76
CA ALA A 410 -27.28 -3.35 38.32
C ALA A 410 -25.90 -2.82 37.89
N SER A 411 -25.60 -1.57 38.23
CA SER A 411 -24.35 -0.89 37.84
C SER A 411 -23.06 -1.56 38.35
N LEU A 412 -23.16 -2.47 39.33
CA LEU A 412 -22.04 -3.28 39.84
C LEU A 412 -22.05 -4.72 39.31
N GLY A 413 -22.99 -5.02 38.40
CA GLY A 413 -23.12 -6.33 37.79
C GLY A 413 -21.98 -6.61 36.82
N PHE A 414 -21.68 -7.90 36.65
CA PHE A 414 -20.61 -8.38 35.77
C PHE A 414 -20.68 -7.79 34.36
N ARG A 415 -21.88 -7.75 33.75
CA ARG A 415 -22.08 -7.22 32.40
C ARG A 415 -21.75 -5.74 32.30
N TYR A 416 -22.11 -4.95 33.32
CA TYR A 416 -21.81 -3.52 33.35
C TYR A 416 -20.30 -3.29 33.41
N CYS A 417 -19.58 -4.02 34.27
CA CYS A 417 -18.13 -3.97 34.37
C CYS A 417 -17.44 -4.47 33.09
N ALA A 418 -17.95 -5.53 32.45
CA ALA A 418 -17.45 -6.03 31.18
C ALA A 418 -17.56 -4.96 30.07
N ILE A 419 -18.72 -4.30 29.95
CA ILE A 419 -18.90 -3.19 28.99
C ILE A 419 -17.90 -2.06 29.29
N LEU A 420 -17.67 -1.73 30.56
CA LEU A 420 -16.70 -0.69 30.93
C LEU A 420 -15.27 -1.07 30.53
N ASN A 421 -14.86 -2.32 30.75
CA ASN A 421 -13.57 -2.84 30.31
C ASN A 421 -13.44 -2.81 28.78
N ALA A 422 -14.50 -3.18 28.04
CA ALA A 422 -14.52 -3.09 26.57
C ALA A 422 -14.34 -1.64 26.08
N VAL A 423 -15.07 -0.69 26.66
CA VAL A 423 -14.96 0.74 26.31
C VAL A 423 -13.54 1.24 26.55
N ASN A 424 -12.95 0.91 27.70
CA ASN A 424 -11.58 1.30 28.01
C ASN A 424 -10.57 0.65 27.03
N TYR A 425 -10.72 -0.64 26.76
CA TYR A 425 -9.84 -1.37 25.85
C TYR A 425 -9.87 -0.76 24.43
N ILE A 426 -11.05 -0.54 23.87
CA ILE A 426 -11.20 0.03 22.52
C ILE A 426 -10.63 1.45 22.47
N SER A 427 -10.90 2.27 23.49
CA SER A 427 -10.31 3.62 23.62
C SER A 427 -8.78 3.57 23.58
N THR A 428 -8.16 2.67 24.36
CA THR A 428 -6.70 2.52 24.37
C THR A 428 -6.14 2.00 23.04
N VAL A 429 -6.77 1.02 22.40
CA VAL A 429 -6.29 0.48 21.13
C VAL A 429 -6.43 1.50 20.00
N LEU A 430 -7.51 2.28 19.97
CA LEU A 430 -7.68 3.35 18.98
C LEU A 430 -6.66 4.48 19.17
N ALA A 431 -6.30 4.80 20.42
CA ALA A 431 -5.22 5.74 20.71
C ALA A 431 -3.88 5.21 20.21
N ASP A 432 -3.57 3.93 20.40
CA ASP A 432 -2.35 3.31 19.85
C ASP A 432 -2.36 3.28 18.31
N TRP A 433 -3.54 3.09 17.70
CA TRP A 433 -3.69 3.11 16.25
C TRP A 433 -3.51 4.51 15.67
N ALA A 434 -4.00 5.54 16.35
CA ALA A 434 -3.80 6.94 15.97
C ALA A 434 -2.32 7.29 15.78
N ASP A 435 -1.44 6.74 16.62
CA ASP A 435 0.00 6.98 16.58
C ASP A 435 0.75 6.16 15.52
N ASN A 436 0.07 5.25 14.83
CA ASN A 436 0.69 4.44 13.78
C ASN A 436 0.92 5.26 12.51
N VAL A 437 2.12 5.13 11.93
CA VAL A 437 2.54 5.79 10.67
C VAL A 437 1.48 5.68 9.56
N PHE A 438 0.81 4.54 9.46
CA PHE A 438 -0.24 4.36 8.46
C PHE A 438 -1.42 5.34 8.64
N PHE A 439 -1.91 5.51 9.87
CA PHE A 439 -3.05 6.41 10.13
C PHE A 439 -2.63 7.88 10.10
N LEU A 440 -1.39 8.19 10.48
CA LEU A 440 -0.80 9.52 10.27
C LEU A 440 -0.72 9.89 8.77
N GLN A 441 -0.36 8.93 7.91
CA GLN A 441 -0.39 9.14 6.45
C GLN A 441 -1.81 9.36 5.93
N LEU A 442 -2.82 8.68 6.49
CA LEU A 442 -4.22 8.90 6.13
C LEU A 442 -4.72 10.27 6.60
N GLN A 443 -4.30 10.73 7.78
CA GLN A 443 -4.59 12.08 8.27
C GLN A 443 -4.06 13.14 7.29
N GLN A 444 -2.80 13.00 6.88
CA GLN A 444 -2.21 13.89 5.89
C GLN A 444 -2.97 13.83 4.56
N ALA A 445 -3.35 12.64 4.09
CA ALA A 445 -4.10 12.47 2.86
C ALA A 445 -5.49 13.13 2.93
N ALA A 446 -6.19 13.03 4.07
CA ALA A 446 -7.48 13.69 4.29
C ALA A 446 -7.34 15.23 4.19
N LEU A 447 -6.29 15.75 4.81
CA LEU A 447 -5.94 17.17 4.78
C LEU A 447 -5.59 17.65 3.37
N GLU A 448 -4.83 16.90 2.60
CA GLU A 448 -4.49 17.24 1.22
C GLU A 448 -5.75 17.32 0.34
N VAL A 449 -6.66 16.35 0.45
CA VAL A 449 -7.96 16.38 -0.26
C VAL A 449 -8.80 17.60 0.16
N PHE A 450 -8.78 17.96 1.45
CA PHE A 450 -9.46 19.15 1.94
C PHE A 450 -8.81 20.45 1.43
N ALA A 451 -7.49 20.49 1.33
CA ALA A 451 -6.73 21.64 0.84
C ALA A 451 -6.96 21.90 -0.65
N GLU A 452 -7.07 20.85 -1.47
CA GLU A 452 -7.43 20.96 -2.88
C GLU A 452 -8.80 21.60 -3.07
N ASN A 453 -9.76 21.27 -2.20
CA ASN A 453 -11.10 21.87 -2.23
C ASN A 453 -11.11 23.34 -1.76
N ASN A 454 -10.20 23.73 -0.88
CA ASN A 454 -10.18 25.05 -0.25
C ASN A 454 -9.03 25.98 -0.69
N THR A 455 -8.23 25.60 -1.70
CA THR A 455 -7.08 26.37 -2.23
C THR A 455 -6.05 26.80 -1.16
N LEU A 456 -5.80 25.94 -0.17
CA LEU A 456 -4.86 26.24 0.93
C LEU A 456 -3.41 25.99 0.51
N SER A 457 -2.47 26.83 1.00
CA SER A 457 -1.04 26.64 0.74
C SER A 457 -0.45 25.48 1.56
N LYS A 458 0.60 24.82 1.05
CA LYS A 458 1.29 23.70 1.75
C LYS A 458 1.81 24.07 3.15
N LEU A 459 2.16 25.34 3.38
CA LEU A 459 2.61 25.82 4.69
C LEU A 459 1.46 25.92 5.68
N GLN A 460 0.29 26.40 5.24
CA GLN A 460 -0.94 26.44 6.03
C GLN A 460 -1.45 25.03 6.32
N LEU A 461 -1.26 24.10 5.38
CA LEU A 461 -1.61 22.68 5.57
C LEU A 461 -0.76 22.01 6.65
N GLY A 462 0.54 22.28 6.68
CA GLY A 462 1.42 21.78 7.75
C GLY A 462 1.08 22.36 9.13
N GLN A 463 0.63 23.62 9.18
CA GLN A 463 0.14 24.24 10.42
C GLN A 463 -1.19 23.63 10.87
N LEU A 464 -2.13 23.39 9.95
CA LEU A 464 -3.39 22.70 10.23
C LEU A 464 -3.15 21.25 10.68
N ALA A 465 -2.27 20.50 10.01
CA ALA A 465 -1.88 19.15 10.42
C ALA A 465 -1.28 19.09 11.82
N SER A 466 -0.53 20.12 12.23
CA SER A 466 0.03 20.21 13.59
C SER A 466 -0.99 20.62 14.65
N MET A 467 -2.13 21.19 14.24
CA MET A 467 -3.21 21.64 15.11
C MET A 467 -4.40 20.69 15.13
N GLU A 468 -4.52 19.80 14.14
CA GLU A 468 -5.62 18.86 14.02
C GLU A 468 -5.39 17.63 14.90
N SER A 469 -6.47 17.29 15.59
CA SER A 469 -6.68 16.06 16.32
C SER A 469 -6.47 14.83 15.42
N SER A 470 -6.05 13.70 16.00
CA SER A 470 -5.92 12.42 15.31
C SER A 470 -7.23 12.04 14.60
N VAL A 471 -7.11 11.21 13.54
CA VAL A 471 -8.25 10.65 12.80
C VAL A 471 -9.26 9.91 13.67
N PHE A 472 -8.86 9.43 14.85
CA PHE A 472 -9.72 8.73 15.81
C PHE A 472 -10.16 9.55 17.03
N ASP A 473 -9.69 10.79 17.19
CA ASP A 473 -9.88 11.56 18.43
C ASP A 473 -11.36 11.79 18.76
N ASP A 474 -12.23 12.04 17.78
CA ASP A 474 -13.66 12.20 18.04
C ASP A 474 -14.30 10.93 18.63
N MET A 475 -13.94 9.75 18.11
CA MET A 475 -14.43 8.47 18.63
C MET A 475 -13.84 8.17 20.00
N ILE A 476 -12.54 8.40 20.20
CA ILE A 476 -11.86 8.25 21.49
C ILE A 476 -12.54 9.15 22.52
N ASN A 477 -12.80 10.42 22.19
CA ASN A 477 -13.51 11.36 23.06
C ASN A 477 -14.92 10.87 23.42
N LEU A 478 -15.66 10.27 22.49
CA LEU A 478 -16.99 9.71 22.76
C LEU A 478 -16.92 8.47 23.67
N LEU A 479 -15.93 7.59 23.47
CA LEU A 479 -15.68 6.43 24.34
C LEU A 479 -15.23 6.86 25.74
N GLU A 480 -14.36 7.86 25.85
CA GLU A 480 -13.88 8.42 27.11
C GLU A 480 -15.00 9.08 27.92
N ARG A 481 -15.90 9.80 27.26
CA ARG A 481 -17.12 10.34 27.90
C ARG A 481 -18.00 9.22 28.43
N LEU A 482 -18.25 8.19 27.64
CA LEU A 482 -19.03 7.02 28.07
C LEU A 482 -18.37 6.32 29.27
N LYS A 483 -17.05 6.14 29.24
CA LYS A 483 -16.25 5.58 30.35
C LYS A 483 -16.43 6.40 31.63
N HIS A 484 -16.29 7.73 31.53
CA HIS A 484 -16.43 8.62 32.67
C HIS A 484 -17.85 8.61 33.26
N ASP A 485 -18.88 8.63 32.41
CA ASP A 485 -20.28 8.54 32.83
C ASP A 485 -20.56 7.22 33.55
N MET A 486 -20.03 6.11 33.04
CA MET A 486 -20.19 4.79 33.66
C MET A 486 -19.49 4.68 35.01
N LEU A 487 -18.23 5.13 35.10
CA LEU A 487 -17.48 5.17 36.35
C LEU A 487 -18.17 6.04 37.40
N THR A 488 -18.66 7.22 37.00
CA THR A 488 -19.37 8.13 37.90
C THR A 488 -20.62 7.47 38.49
N ARG A 489 -21.38 6.72 37.69
CA ARG A 489 -22.55 5.96 38.18
C ARG A 489 -22.18 4.85 39.15
N GLN A 490 -21.10 4.10 38.89
CA GLN A 490 -20.61 3.09 39.84
C GLN A 490 -20.19 3.72 41.16
N VAL A 491 -19.44 4.82 41.11
CA VAL A 491 -19.01 5.57 42.30
C VAL A 491 -20.22 6.09 43.07
N ASP A 492 -21.22 6.66 42.39
CA ASP A 492 -22.44 7.17 43.01
C ASP A 492 -23.28 6.08 43.68
N HIS A 493 -23.32 4.89 43.07
CA HIS A 493 -24.03 3.75 43.62
C HIS A 493 -23.33 3.25 44.89
N VAL A 494 -22.03 2.95 44.83
CA VAL A 494 -21.24 2.48 45.99
C VAL A 494 -21.26 3.52 47.11
N PHE A 495 -21.03 4.79 46.76
CA PHE A 495 -21.04 5.87 47.74
C PHE A 495 -22.40 6.01 48.45
N ARG A 496 -23.52 5.79 47.75
CA ARG A 496 -24.85 5.81 48.36
C ARG A 496 -25.03 4.71 49.40
N GLU A 497 -24.64 3.48 49.07
CA GLU A 497 -24.74 2.34 49.99
C GLU A 497 -23.83 2.52 51.21
N VAL A 498 -22.60 3.00 50.97
CA VAL A 498 -21.65 3.33 52.04
C VAL A 498 -22.20 4.45 52.93
N LYS A 499 -22.80 5.50 52.36
CA LYS A 499 -23.47 6.59 53.10
C LYS A 499 -24.67 6.08 53.91
N ASP A 500 -25.45 5.15 53.37
CA ASP A 500 -26.58 4.55 54.06
C ASP A 500 -26.11 3.69 55.25
N ALA A 501 -25.04 2.92 55.08
CA ALA A 501 -24.38 2.16 56.16
C ALA A 501 -23.74 3.07 57.22
N ALA A 502 -23.30 4.28 56.86
CA ALA A 502 -22.68 5.25 57.76
C ALA A 502 -23.67 6.02 58.66
N LYS A 503 -24.99 5.85 58.51
CA LYS A 503 -26.01 6.61 59.26
C LYS A 503 -25.87 6.50 60.78
N LEU A 504 -25.45 5.34 61.28
CA LEU A 504 -25.21 5.12 62.70
C LEU A 504 -23.93 5.85 63.15
N TYR A 505 -22.86 5.72 62.38
CA TYR A 505 -21.58 6.39 62.65
C TYR A 505 -21.71 7.92 62.68
N LYS A 506 -22.54 8.49 61.79
CA LYS A 506 -22.84 9.93 61.79
C LYS A 506 -23.45 10.41 63.10
N LYS A 507 -24.27 9.57 63.77
CA LYS A 507 -24.98 9.89 65.00
C LYS A 507 -24.24 9.45 66.27
N GLU A 508 -22.97 9.08 66.13
CA GLU A 508 -22.12 8.70 67.26
C GLU A 508 -22.01 9.85 68.26
N ARG A 509 -21.93 9.54 69.55
CA ARG A 509 -21.90 10.58 70.59
C ARG A 509 -20.48 11.07 70.84
N TRP A 510 -19.89 11.71 69.83
CA TRP A 510 -18.48 12.15 69.81
C TRP A 510 -18.05 13.00 71.02
N LEU A 511 -18.94 13.81 71.58
CA LEU A 511 -18.70 14.62 72.78
C LEU A 511 -18.64 13.84 74.09
N SER A 512 -19.28 12.67 74.15
CA SER A 512 -19.42 11.90 75.40
C SER A 512 -18.57 10.62 75.40
N LEU A 513 -17.64 10.50 74.45
CA LEU A 513 -16.71 9.38 74.41
C LEU A 513 -15.66 9.54 75.52
N PRO A 514 -15.32 8.46 76.24
CA PRO A 514 -14.32 8.51 77.31
C PRO A 514 -12.93 8.85 76.75
N SER A 515 -12.11 9.46 77.59
CA SER A 515 -10.75 9.88 77.22
C SER A 515 -9.82 8.68 76.99
N GLN A 516 -8.73 8.86 76.22
CA GLN A 516 -7.74 7.80 76.00
C GLN A 516 -7.10 7.28 77.31
N SER A 517 -7.06 8.09 78.36
CA SER A 517 -6.56 7.68 79.69
C SER A 517 -7.51 6.73 80.43
N GLU A 518 -8.79 6.71 80.09
CA GLU A 518 -9.82 5.86 80.71
C GLU A 518 -10.06 4.55 79.94
N GLN A 519 -9.53 4.43 78.72
CA GLN A 519 -9.64 3.24 77.88
C GLN A 519 -8.28 2.52 77.77
N ALA A 520 -8.20 1.29 78.29
CA ALA A 520 -6.96 0.50 78.26
C ALA A 520 -6.54 0.06 76.83
N VAL A 521 -7.51 -0.14 75.92
CA VAL A 521 -7.29 -0.50 74.51
C VAL A 521 -8.35 0.17 73.65
N MET A 522 -7.93 0.90 72.62
CA MET A 522 -8.85 1.44 71.61
C MET A 522 -9.28 0.34 70.63
N SER A 523 -10.57 0.30 70.29
CA SER A 523 -11.16 -0.61 69.32
C SER A 523 -11.95 0.16 68.28
N LEU A 524 -12.23 -0.48 67.14
CA LEU A 524 -13.08 0.12 66.10
C LEU A 524 -14.47 0.44 66.66
N SER A 525 -14.97 1.64 66.36
CA SER A 525 -16.35 2.03 66.71
C SER A 525 -17.36 1.04 66.12
N SER A 526 -18.23 0.46 66.95
CA SER A 526 -19.23 -0.52 66.50
C SER A 526 -20.17 0.05 65.43
N SER A 527 -20.46 1.34 65.49
CA SER A 527 -21.24 2.10 64.51
C SER A 527 -20.52 2.33 63.18
N ALA A 528 -19.18 2.27 63.14
CA ALA A 528 -18.36 2.36 61.93
C ALA A 528 -18.23 1.02 61.19
N CYS A 529 -18.49 -0.09 61.87
CA CYS A 529 -18.31 -1.43 61.30
C CYS A 529 -19.13 -1.66 60.01
N PRO A 530 -20.45 -1.33 59.95
CA PRO A 530 -21.22 -1.48 58.72
C PRO A 530 -20.64 -0.66 57.55
N LEU A 531 -20.26 0.59 57.80
CA LEU A 531 -19.62 1.48 56.81
C LEU A 531 -18.36 0.83 56.20
N LEU A 532 -17.46 0.33 57.04
CA LEU A 532 -16.18 -0.22 56.60
C LEU A 532 -16.33 -1.58 55.90
N LEU A 533 -17.25 -2.43 56.37
CA LEU A 533 -17.55 -3.71 55.72
C LEU A 533 -18.15 -3.49 54.33
N THR A 534 -19.16 -2.62 54.23
CA THR A 534 -19.77 -2.27 52.93
C THR A 534 -18.73 -1.69 51.97
N LEU A 535 -17.84 -0.82 52.44
CA LEU A 535 -16.77 -0.27 51.60
C LEU A 535 -15.78 -1.33 51.12
N ARG A 536 -15.31 -2.21 52.03
CA ARG A 536 -14.40 -3.31 51.71
C ARG A 536 -14.99 -4.24 50.66
N ASP A 537 -16.23 -4.66 50.84
CA ASP A 537 -16.87 -5.68 50.00
C ASP A 537 -17.05 -5.15 48.56
N HIS A 538 -17.45 -3.89 48.39
CA HIS A 538 -17.56 -3.25 47.08
C HIS A 538 -16.20 -2.98 46.41
N LEU A 539 -15.18 -2.59 47.17
CA LEU A 539 -13.82 -2.43 46.65
C LEU A 539 -13.30 -3.77 46.12
N LEU A 540 -13.46 -4.86 46.87
CA LEU A 540 -13.04 -6.19 46.47
C LEU A 540 -13.82 -6.68 45.23
N GLN A 541 -15.15 -6.50 45.22
CA GLN A 541 -15.99 -6.87 44.08
C GLN A 541 -15.54 -6.18 42.79
N LEU A 542 -15.29 -4.87 42.83
CA LEU A 542 -14.88 -4.10 41.65
C LEU A 542 -13.42 -4.35 41.28
N GLU A 543 -12.53 -4.58 42.25
CA GLU A 543 -11.15 -5.00 41.99
C GLU A 543 -11.12 -6.33 41.22
N GLN A 544 -12.06 -7.24 41.46
CA GLN A 544 -12.18 -8.51 40.74
C GLN A 544 -12.80 -8.37 39.35
N GLN A 545 -13.60 -7.35 39.08
CA GLN A 545 -14.31 -7.21 37.79
C GLN A 545 -13.72 -6.16 36.84
N LEU A 546 -13.09 -5.10 37.35
CA LEU A 546 -12.51 -4.02 36.53
C LEU A 546 -11.02 -4.25 36.26
N CYS A 547 -10.53 -3.82 35.11
CA CYS A 547 -9.09 -3.78 34.87
C CYS A 547 -8.40 -2.74 35.78
N PHE A 548 -7.09 -2.86 36.00
CA PHE A 548 -6.36 -2.04 36.97
C PHE A 548 -6.49 -0.53 36.73
N SER A 549 -6.44 -0.08 35.47
CA SER A 549 -6.57 1.34 35.12
C SER A 549 -7.93 1.91 35.52
N LEU A 550 -9.01 1.18 35.23
CA LEU A 550 -10.37 1.56 35.59
C LEU A 550 -10.60 1.52 37.10
N PHE A 551 -10.16 0.45 37.76
CA PHE A 551 -10.27 0.33 39.22
C PHE A 551 -9.53 1.46 39.94
N LYS A 552 -8.35 1.85 39.42
CA LYS A 552 -7.57 2.97 39.95
C LYS A 552 -8.35 4.29 39.91
N ILE A 553 -8.97 4.61 38.78
CA ILE A 553 -9.78 5.83 38.63
C ILE A 553 -11.00 5.75 39.55
N PHE A 554 -11.68 4.60 39.58
CA PHE A 554 -12.85 4.35 40.42
C PHE A 554 -12.57 4.65 41.90
N TRP A 555 -11.55 4.01 42.50
CA TRP A 555 -11.31 4.17 43.94
C TRP A 555 -10.86 5.60 44.28
N GLN A 556 -10.13 6.27 43.38
CA GLN A 556 -9.72 7.67 43.57
C GLN A 556 -10.94 8.60 43.65
N MET A 557 -11.87 8.46 42.69
CA MET A 557 -13.12 9.21 42.70
C MET A 557 -13.98 8.91 43.95
N LEU A 558 -14.02 7.64 44.38
CA LEU A 558 -14.76 7.24 45.58
C LEU A 558 -14.15 7.87 46.84
N VAL A 559 -12.83 7.83 46.99
CA VAL A 559 -12.14 8.40 48.16
C VAL A 559 -12.35 9.91 48.24
N GLU A 560 -12.31 10.63 47.12
CA GLU A 560 -12.59 12.07 47.11
C GLU A 560 -14.00 12.37 47.61
N LYS A 561 -15.01 11.59 47.22
CA LYS A 561 -16.38 11.72 47.76
C LYS A 561 -16.46 11.35 49.24
N LEU A 562 -15.72 10.32 49.67
CA LEU A 562 -15.67 9.92 51.08
C LEU A 562 -15.02 10.98 51.96
N ASP A 563 -13.93 11.61 51.53
CA ASP A 563 -13.28 12.71 52.28
C ASP A 563 -14.25 13.88 52.47
N VAL A 564 -14.93 14.30 51.41
CA VAL A 564 -15.94 15.37 51.48
C VAL A 564 -17.10 14.99 52.41
N TYR A 565 -17.60 13.74 52.33
CA TYR A 565 -18.66 13.25 53.20
C TYR A 565 -18.25 13.24 54.68
N ILE A 566 -17.09 12.66 54.98
CA ILE A 566 -16.55 12.59 56.34
C ILE A 566 -16.37 14.02 56.89
N TYR A 567 -15.83 14.93 56.09
CA TYR A 567 -15.66 16.32 56.50
C TYR A 567 -17.00 17.00 56.80
N GLN A 568 -17.94 16.99 55.86
CA GLN A 568 -19.17 17.77 55.98
C GLN A 568 -20.19 17.14 56.94
N GLU A 569 -20.35 15.82 56.89
CA GLU A 569 -21.48 15.13 57.53
C GLU A 569 -21.11 14.49 58.87
N ILE A 570 -19.81 14.28 59.15
CA ILE A 570 -19.33 13.72 60.41
C ILE A 570 -18.59 14.79 61.20
N ILE A 571 -17.57 15.42 60.62
CA ILE A 571 -16.73 16.39 61.33
C ILE A 571 -17.47 17.70 61.58
N LEU A 572 -17.99 18.36 60.53
CA LEU A 572 -18.66 19.66 60.70
C LEU A 572 -20.04 19.56 61.40
N ALA A 573 -20.67 18.39 61.35
CA ALA A 573 -21.99 18.16 61.95
C ALA A 573 -21.94 17.83 63.45
N ASN A 574 -20.76 17.59 64.02
CA ASN A 574 -20.60 17.16 65.40
C ASN A 574 -19.55 17.99 66.14
N HIS A 575 -19.65 18.02 67.47
CA HIS A 575 -18.59 18.53 68.33
C HIS A 575 -17.78 17.36 68.90
N PHE A 576 -16.51 17.61 69.22
CA PHE A 576 -15.58 16.59 69.67
C PHE A 576 -14.94 16.97 71.00
N ASN A 577 -14.88 16.02 71.93
CA ASN A 577 -13.96 16.08 73.06
C ASN A 577 -12.63 15.38 72.66
N GLU A 578 -11.65 15.34 73.56
CA GLU A 578 -10.35 14.71 73.29
C GLU A 578 -10.48 13.21 72.97
N GLY A 579 -11.32 12.48 73.69
CA GLY A 579 -11.59 11.04 73.47
C GLY A 579 -12.23 10.75 72.11
N GLY A 580 -13.20 11.56 71.68
CA GLY A 580 -13.89 11.42 70.40
C GLY A 580 -13.02 11.78 69.21
N ALA A 581 -12.18 12.83 69.33
CA ALA A 581 -11.18 13.15 68.30
C ALA A 581 -10.16 12.01 68.13
N ALA A 582 -9.69 11.46 69.25
CA ALA A 582 -8.83 10.28 69.28
C ALA A 582 -9.51 9.05 68.66
N GLN A 583 -10.79 8.78 68.97
CA GLN A 583 -11.54 7.65 68.41
C GLN A 583 -11.70 7.77 66.89
N LEU A 584 -12.03 8.98 66.39
CA LEU A 584 -12.12 9.25 64.95
C LEU A 584 -10.77 9.01 64.25
N GLN A 585 -9.67 9.45 64.88
CA GLN A 585 -8.31 9.20 64.42
C GLN A 585 -8.02 7.70 64.35
N PHE A 586 -8.39 6.93 65.38
CA PHE A 586 -8.19 5.49 65.44
C PHE A 586 -8.98 4.78 64.33
N ASP A 587 -10.28 5.05 64.21
CA ASP A 587 -11.16 4.45 63.20
C ASP A 587 -10.59 4.66 61.80
N MET A 588 -10.13 5.88 61.50
CA MET A 588 -9.58 6.20 60.19
C MET A 588 -8.19 5.63 59.96
N THR A 589 -7.23 5.83 60.87
CA THR A 589 -5.83 5.38 60.67
C THR A 589 -5.67 3.88 60.72
N ARG A 590 -6.39 3.20 61.61
CA ARG A 590 -6.24 1.76 61.84
C ARG A 590 -7.20 0.91 61.04
N ASN A 591 -8.26 1.48 60.47
CA ASN A 591 -9.27 0.69 59.75
C ASN A 591 -9.58 1.25 58.35
N LEU A 592 -9.94 2.54 58.21
CA LEU A 592 -10.28 3.10 56.89
C LEU A 592 -9.07 3.15 55.92
N PHE A 593 -7.93 3.68 56.37
CA PHE A 593 -6.75 3.85 55.52
C PHE A 593 -6.13 2.50 55.08
N PRO A 594 -6.08 1.47 55.93
CA PRO A 594 -5.69 0.11 55.51
C PRO A 594 -6.49 -0.44 54.34
N LEU A 595 -7.80 -0.13 54.22
CA LEU A 595 -8.60 -0.57 53.06
C LEU A 595 -8.05 -0.06 51.73
N PHE A 596 -7.42 1.10 51.72
CA PHE A 596 -6.79 1.69 50.53
C PHE A 596 -5.28 1.45 50.44
N SER A 597 -4.66 0.88 51.48
CA SER A 597 -3.21 0.68 51.54
C SER A 597 -2.73 -0.39 50.54
N HIS A 598 -3.63 -1.28 50.12
CA HIS A 598 -3.38 -2.22 49.02
C HIS A 598 -3.25 -1.52 47.66
N TYR A 599 -3.82 -0.32 47.50
CA TYR A 599 -3.93 0.38 46.22
C TYR A 599 -3.07 1.66 46.15
N CYS A 600 -2.70 2.21 47.30
CA CYS A 600 -1.88 3.42 47.41
C CYS A 600 -0.91 3.35 48.59
N LYS A 601 0.33 3.82 48.40
CA LYS A 601 1.36 3.87 49.45
C LYS A 601 1.04 4.84 50.60
N ARG A 602 0.24 5.89 50.34
CA ARG A 602 -0.07 6.97 51.29
C ARG A 602 -1.54 7.39 51.20
N PRO A 603 -2.49 6.53 51.63
CA PRO A 603 -3.93 6.82 51.59
C PRO A 603 -4.30 8.08 52.40
N GLU A 604 -3.54 8.41 53.45
CA GLU A 604 -3.75 9.60 54.28
C GLU A 604 -3.70 10.93 53.50
N ASN A 605 -3.05 10.97 52.33
CA ASN A 605 -2.98 12.18 51.51
C ASN A 605 -4.31 12.56 50.86
N TYR A 606 -5.24 11.60 50.75
CA TYR A 606 -6.55 11.82 50.18
C TYR A 606 -7.56 12.33 51.23
N PHE A 607 -7.31 12.11 52.52
CA PHE A 607 -8.18 12.53 53.63
C PHE A 607 -7.64 13.76 54.33
N LYS A 608 -7.82 14.93 53.72
CA LYS A 608 -7.08 16.16 54.08
C LYS A 608 -7.64 16.90 55.30
N HIS A 609 -8.91 16.71 55.62
CA HIS A 609 -9.63 17.58 56.55
C HIS A 609 -9.52 17.22 58.04
N ARG A 610 -8.74 16.17 58.38
CA ARG A 610 -8.70 15.60 59.75
C ARG A 610 -7.63 16.20 60.67
N TYR A 611 -6.60 16.85 60.12
CA TYR A 611 -5.40 17.22 60.88
C TYR A 611 -5.67 18.20 62.05
N CYS A 612 -6.71 19.03 61.95
CA CYS A 612 -7.00 20.06 62.95
C CYS A 612 -7.60 19.50 64.26
N LEU A 613 -8.32 18.37 64.22
CA LEU A 613 -9.00 17.82 65.41
C LEU A 613 -8.02 17.20 66.41
N ASN A 614 -6.85 16.72 65.95
CA ASN A 614 -5.88 15.98 66.77
C ASN A 614 -4.65 16.79 67.18
N LEU A 615 -4.70 18.12 67.04
CA LEU A 615 -3.66 18.98 67.58
C LEU A 615 -3.57 18.80 69.10
N ASN A 616 -2.39 18.98 69.70
CA ASN A 616 -2.35 19.06 71.16
C ASN A 616 -3.14 20.32 71.61
N VAL A 617 -3.69 20.31 72.84
CA VAL A 617 -4.56 21.41 73.32
C VAL A 617 -3.82 22.76 73.30
N GLY A 618 -2.53 22.77 73.66
CA GLY A 618 -1.69 23.98 73.65
C GLY A 618 -1.49 24.58 72.26
N SER A 619 -1.10 23.79 71.27
CA SER A 619 -0.94 24.20 69.87
C SER A 619 -2.27 24.57 69.23
N ALA A 620 -3.38 23.94 69.61
CA ALA A 620 -4.70 24.32 69.14
C ALA A 620 -5.14 25.70 69.68
N LEU A 621 -4.87 25.99 70.96
CA LEU A 621 -5.13 27.31 71.56
C LEU A 621 -4.22 28.39 70.95
N LEU A 622 -2.92 28.12 70.80
CA LEU A 622 -1.98 29.03 70.16
C LEU A 622 -2.39 29.31 68.70
N LEU A 623 -2.78 28.28 67.94
CA LEU A 623 -3.23 28.45 66.57
C LEU A 623 -4.53 29.26 66.52
N LYS A 624 -5.46 29.06 67.47
CA LYS A 624 -6.70 29.84 67.59
C LYS A 624 -6.42 31.30 67.90
N ASP A 625 -5.52 31.59 68.82
CA ASP A 625 -5.13 32.95 69.19
C ASP A 625 -4.43 33.66 68.03
N VAL A 626 -3.55 32.98 67.30
CA VAL A 626 -2.91 33.52 66.09
C VAL A 626 -3.94 33.80 65.00
N LEU A 627 -4.91 32.90 64.77
CA LEU A 627 -5.94 33.11 63.75
C LEU A 627 -6.91 34.25 64.11
N GLN A 628 -7.24 34.43 65.40
CA GLN A 628 -8.12 35.50 65.88
C GLN A 628 -7.43 36.88 65.99
N SER A 629 -6.12 36.90 66.25
CA SER A 629 -5.35 38.14 66.42
C SER A 629 -4.88 38.74 65.09
N THR A 630 -4.89 37.99 63.99
CA THR A 630 -4.26 38.44 62.74
C THR A 630 -5.27 38.77 61.64
N SER A 631 -5.42 40.06 61.34
CA SER A 631 -6.26 40.58 60.24
C SER A 631 -5.64 40.42 58.83
N GLY A 632 -4.58 39.62 58.66
CA GLY A 632 -3.83 39.46 57.41
C GLY A 632 -3.49 38.01 57.03
N LYS A 633 -3.52 37.69 55.72
CA LYS A 633 -3.40 36.32 55.14
C LYS A 633 -2.01 35.65 55.26
N LEU A 634 -0.92 36.42 55.31
CA LEU A 634 0.46 35.87 55.34
C LEU A 634 0.87 35.20 56.66
N PRO A 635 0.66 35.79 57.84
CA PRO A 635 1.01 35.16 59.12
C PRO A 635 0.15 33.93 59.44
N ALA A 636 -1.12 33.91 59.04
CA ALA A 636 -2.00 32.75 59.19
C ALA A 636 -1.50 31.54 58.37
N THR A 637 -1.04 31.75 57.14
CA THR A 637 -0.52 30.66 56.29
C THR A 637 0.81 30.10 56.80
N ALA A 638 1.68 30.92 57.38
CA ALA A 638 2.91 30.46 58.03
C ALA A 638 2.62 29.59 59.26
N ALA A 639 1.72 30.04 60.15
CA ALA A 639 1.33 29.28 61.35
C ALA A 639 0.63 27.94 60.99
N LEU A 640 -0.19 27.92 59.93
CA LEU A 640 -0.79 26.69 59.42
C LEU A 640 0.27 25.70 58.92
N ASN A 641 1.28 26.17 58.19
CA ASN A 641 2.38 25.34 57.70
C ASN A 641 3.25 24.78 58.85
N GLU A 642 3.50 25.54 59.90
CA GLU A 642 4.24 25.09 61.09
C GLU A 642 3.54 23.94 61.82
N VAL A 643 2.21 23.92 61.77
CA VAL A 643 1.36 22.88 62.37
C VAL A 643 1.13 21.70 61.39
N GLY A 644 1.71 21.76 60.18
CA GLY A 644 1.62 20.71 59.17
C GLY A 644 0.36 20.77 58.30
N ILE A 645 -0.36 21.89 58.32
CA ILE A 645 -1.59 22.12 57.56
C ILE A 645 -1.26 22.93 56.30
N TYR A 646 -1.05 22.24 55.17
CA TYR A 646 -0.58 22.88 53.93
C TYR A 646 -1.68 23.16 52.89
N LYS A 647 -2.88 22.58 53.05
CA LYS A 647 -3.91 22.52 51.99
C LYS A 647 -5.31 22.99 52.41
N LEU A 648 -5.55 23.24 53.69
CA LEU A 648 -6.84 23.72 54.20
C LEU A 648 -6.91 25.24 54.15
N ALA A 649 -8.08 25.80 53.84
CA ALA A 649 -8.28 27.24 53.91
C ALA A 649 -8.33 27.70 55.37
N GLN A 650 -7.91 28.94 55.62
CA GLN A 650 -7.90 29.52 56.97
C GLN A 650 -9.27 29.40 57.67
N GLN A 651 -10.35 29.67 56.93
CA GLN A 651 -11.73 29.62 57.44
C GLN A 651 -12.13 28.21 57.89
N ASP A 652 -11.72 27.17 57.14
CA ASP A 652 -12.00 25.78 57.50
C ASP A 652 -11.31 25.40 58.83
N VAL A 653 -10.09 25.89 59.04
CA VAL A 653 -9.32 25.62 60.27
C VAL A 653 -9.94 26.32 61.47
N GLU A 654 -10.40 27.55 61.33
CA GLU A 654 -11.13 28.26 62.39
C GLU A 654 -12.42 27.54 62.79
N ILE A 655 -13.18 27.02 61.82
CA ILE A 655 -14.38 26.22 62.08
C ILE A 655 -14.01 24.94 62.85
N LEU A 656 -13.00 24.21 62.39
CA LEU A 656 -12.54 22.97 63.03
C LEU A 656 -12.06 23.19 64.46
N LEU A 657 -11.35 24.30 64.75
CA LEU A 657 -10.91 24.66 66.10
C LEU A 657 -12.09 25.04 67.02
N ASN A 658 -13.18 25.59 66.49
CA ASN A 658 -14.38 25.92 67.26
C ASN A 658 -15.26 24.68 67.53
N LEU A 659 -15.18 23.65 66.69
CA LEU A 659 -15.90 22.39 66.89
C LEU A 659 -15.29 21.52 67.99
N ARG A 660 -14.01 21.74 68.30
CA ARG A 660 -13.31 21.07 69.40
C ARG A 660 -13.60 21.78 70.72
N GLN A 661 -14.04 21.02 71.72
CA GLN A 661 -14.16 21.52 73.08
C GLN A 661 -12.74 21.67 73.67
N LEU A 662 -12.25 22.90 73.76
CA LEU A 662 -10.90 23.23 74.25
C LEU A 662 -10.86 23.56 75.75
N ALA A 663 -11.92 23.22 76.51
CA ALA A 663 -12.04 23.45 77.94
C ALA A 663 -12.84 22.35 78.64
#